data_AF-C8W167-F1
#
_entry.id   AF-C8W167-F1
#
_cell.length_a   1.000
_cell.length_b   1.000
_cell.length_c   1.000
_cell.angle_alpha   90.00
_cell.angle_beta   90.00
_cell.angle_gamma   90.00
#
_symmetry.space_group_name_H-M   'P 1'
#
loop_
_entity.id
_entity.type
_entity.pdbx_description
1 polymer ?
#
loop_
_entity_poly.entity_id
_entity_poly.type
_entity_poly.pdbx_seq_one_letter_code
_entity_poly.pdbx_strand_id
1 'polypeptide(L)'
;MFRSGIKGLAVILLLLLDMFYVVPFCGAAEENIGVLVVAHGSDEASWNATVQQAVAEIALPYPVELGFLEFTEPDIHAAVEALEARGVDKIIAVPLFISSYSNHIEEIKYVLGLRPDLPEAEEPAGGHPGGGGDGIEEEDLTPVDTGAEIVLTPALDDHVMVAGILADRLKTISQNPSEEIAVLVGHGPDTGEGRQKWQETFESLAGRLKALLNLKDAGYGFALMGEPSVRDSVYKAVYQGDVLVVPVMLSEGYFTDTVIPHTLLTDLDYRYPDAGNRALMPHSNIARFIELRVNDVVLPPLEIKKEGDLSPVNYTDVALEEDGKFCVCGSFAFRAMQAALAELWPGEIPEQDRIYVQGPYSDGVEAALERITGSGHFSLEDREQNTGFYNFKVTDKLNRKAVNITVKPEVYPENFFELKKKVKEGTAISEEKQEFQAKRVQLVEKLRWDSLEQLFTLETVQSGSTGILVLAHGSGQDSWNQPVIDAVQNVKSPFPVEAGFLESVPGKDIPTAIRKLEAQGVERIIAVPIFVASASGHIEEIKYMLGLPSSITPEEAVAEGLEPIQHSAVIELTPALDDHILVAGILNDRIASVSQQAAQEVVVLAAHGTSSTEELAVWKHNLTSLGQKLKEKHGFLDVDYGFAAVGEPGLRAVVEDRQTAHPGASLIVMPVMLSEGTLTSNKIPSVLAGLEYIYPTAGQRSLLPHNNISHLISARANDAVLGSLQVKQGDNLLSISYSDVGIEEDGKVCVCGSFAFRAMQVAFDQLWANEVPRQEYIKVIAYNPSDGTEYTLKMIAGVGNYSFDETINDSIYTTPDLYTYRVTNKSTGRSIVIKPGPEVFPEDFFSLKAKVVNGTATAEEKQGFQSLRSQVEEKLRWQTADKILTCLLVSETGSGGGGGGGSSSSRPEVDVYVPAKDAADIAPDVEVSVTFDVTVEAVSDTSLDGITLKDAAGNKVGGVKATLSGKKLSLSHDAFDPGVNYMVNIPSGAVKRQGSSSSAYYNREIQWSFTTGKQSVPVEEADHPKMPYPDVPAGHWAAGDIAKLYREGIMKGYPDGSFKPENNITRAEFTVLLVKAMGWQPSSTGLDFADSGVIPPWAGGSIAAAVENGALSGYEDGTFQADRLINRAEIAVIIVRAMGKQIDTLRPEALTFSDAGAVADWARGYVAEAVEQGIIKGKPGNLFAPGDSATRAEAAAMVARMMENMGK
;
A
#
# COMPACT_ATOMS: atom_id res chain seq x y z
N MET A 1 5.91 -24.42 67.20
CA MET A 1 7.30 -23.96 67.43
C MET A 1 8.16 -24.66 66.38
N PHE A 2 9.09 -24.07 65.65
CA PHE A 2 9.55 -22.71 65.44
C PHE A 2 10.57 -22.84 64.28
N ARG A 3 10.55 -21.93 63.29
CA ARG A 3 11.73 -21.53 62.48
C ARG A 3 12.42 -22.56 61.56
N SER A 4 12.03 -22.44 60.28
CA SER A 4 12.85 -21.87 59.19
C SER A 4 14.15 -22.57 58.78
N GLY A 5 14.26 -22.79 57.46
CA GLY A 5 15.44 -22.26 56.77
C GLY A 5 16.06 -23.15 55.69
N ILE A 6 15.35 -23.29 54.57
CA ILE A 6 15.85 -22.92 53.23
C ILE A 6 17.23 -23.50 52.85
N LYS A 7 17.20 -24.52 51.97
CA LYS A 7 18.03 -24.68 50.75
C LYS A 7 17.86 -26.11 50.22
N GLY A 8 16.98 -26.31 49.24
CA GLY A 8 16.82 -27.63 48.62
C GLY A 8 15.56 -27.86 47.79
N LEU A 9 15.00 -26.83 47.14
CA LEU A 9 13.86 -26.98 46.22
C LEU A 9 13.97 -26.07 44.99
N ALA A 10 15.19 -25.87 44.48
CA ALA A 10 15.48 -24.97 43.35
C ALA A 10 16.05 -25.69 42.11
N VAL A 11 15.86 -27.01 41.96
CA VAL A 11 16.49 -27.79 40.86
C VAL A 11 15.48 -28.62 40.04
N ILE A 12 14.16 -28.44 40.20
CA ILE A 12 13.14 -29.14 39.39
C ILE A 12 12.13 -28.18 38.72
N LEU A 13 12.35 -26.86 38.77
CA LEU A 13 11.45 -25.84 38.19
C LEU A 13 12.11 -25.01 37.06
N LEU A 14 13.01 -25.60 36.27
CA LEU A 14 13.81 -24.90 35.25
C LEU A 14 13.77 -25.56 33.85
N LEU A 15 12.74 -26.33 33.53
CA LEU A 15 12.56 -26.96 32.20
C LEU A 15 11.15 -26.80 31.59
N LEU A 16 10.34 -25.81 32.01
CA LEU A 16 8.98 -25.57 31.48
C LEU A 16 8.62 -24.07 31.39
N LEU A 17 9.46 -23.24 30.77
CA LEU A 17 9.16 -21.82 30.51
C LEU A 17 9.86 -21.35 29.21
N ASP A 18 9.45 -21.88 28.06
CA ASP A 18 9.85 -21.36 26.73
C ASP A 18 8.85 -21.77 25.61
N MET A 19 7.54 -21.60 25.85
CA MET A 19 6.52 -21.63 24.79
C MET A 19 5.33 -20.79 25.26
N PHE A 20 4.81 -19.94 24.36
CA PHE A 20 3.77 -18.91 24.55
C PHE A 20 4.27 -17.55 25.04
N TYR A 21 4.93 -16.80 24.17
CA TYR A 21 4.72 -15.36 24.08
C TYR A 21 3.70 -15.10 22.96
N VAL A 22 2.42 -15.32 23.27
CA VAL A 22 1.35 -14.55 22.64
C VAL A 22 1.35 -13.25 23.43
N VAL A 23 1.72 -12.13 22.80
CA VAL A 23 1.41 -10.82 23.37
C VAL A 23 -0.12 -10.74 23.34
N PRO A 24 -0.82 -10.72 24.49
CA PRO A 24 -2.25 -10.48 24.44
C PRO A 24 -2.41 -9.08 23.87
N PHE A 25 -3.13 -8.98 22.75
CA PHE A 25 -3.67 -7.72 22.29
C PHE A 25 -4.31 -7.05 23.50
N CYS A 26 -3.96 -5.78 23.73
CA CYS A 26 -4.61 -4.97 24.75
C CYS A 26 -6.09 -4.92 24.38
N GLY A 27 -6.92 -5.74 25.04
CA GLY A 27 -8.34 -5.80 24.79
C GLY A 27 -8.93 -4.41 25.01
N ALA A 28 -9.56 -3.87 23.96
CA ALA A 28 -10.54 -2.83 24.15
C ALA A 28 -11.52 -3.31 25.24
N ALA A 29 -11.90 -2.43 26.16
CA ALA A 29 -13.00 -2.74 27.08
C ALA A 29 -14.20 -3.21 26.24
N GLU A 30 -14.85 -4.32 26.62
CA GLU A 30 -16.07 -4.76 25.94
C GLU A 30 -17.09 -3.62 25.96
N GLU A 31 -17.38 -3.04 24.79
CA GLU A 31 -18.44 -2.02 24.62
C GLU A 31 -19.78 -2.64 25.06
N ASN A 32 -20.53 -1.95 25.93
CA ASN A 32 -21.84 -2.42 26.37
C ASN A 32 -22.92 -1.86 25.44
N ILE A 33 -23.21 -2.64 24.40
CA ILE A 33 -24.13 -2.24 23.33
C ILE A 33 -25.58 -2.37 23.77
N GLY A 34 -26.39 -1.36 23.46
CA GLY A 34 -27.84 -1.38 23.53
C GLY A 34 -28.48 -0.98 22.20
N VAL A 35 -29.75 -1.35 22.00
CA VAL A 35 -30.49 -1.10 20.76
C VAL A 35 -31.69 -0.22 21.06
N LEU A 36 -31.79 0.90 20.36
CA LEU A 36 -32.92 1.81 20.41
C LEU A 36 -33.72 1.67 19.12
N VAL A 37 -34.94 1.16 19.20
CA VAL A 37 -35.87 1.17 18.08
C VAL A 37 -36.64 2.47 18.12
N VAL A 38 -36.52 3.29 17.08
CA VAL A 38 -37.20 4.59 16.99
C VAL A 38 -38.39 4.49 16.05
N ALA A 39 -39.59 4.80 16.52
CA ALA A 39 -40.81 4.80 15.72
C ALA A 39 -41.53 6.15 15.84
N HIS A 40 -42.37 6.49 14.87
CA HIS A 40 -43.10 7.76 14.89
C HIS A 40 -44.07 7.88 16.08
N GLY A 41 -44.96 6.91 16.26
CA GLY A 41 -46.03 6.95 17.26
C GLY A 41 -47.34 7.49 16.68
N SER A 42 -48.46 7.19 17.36
CA SER A 42 -49.82 7.58 16.93
C SER A 42 -50.74 7.70 18.14
N ASP A 43 -51.78 8.55 18.04
CA ASP A 43 -52.88 8.58 19.02
C ASP A 43 -53.75 7.30 19.00
N GLU A 44 -53.62 6.48 17.95
CA GLU A 44 -54.31 5.20 17.83
C GLU A 44 -53.56 4.08 18.55
N ALA A 45 -54.09 3.65 19.70
CA ALA A 45 -53.49 2.58 20.51
C ALA A 45 -53.23 1.27 19.74
N SER A 46 -54.06 0.92 18.75
CA SER A 46 -53.86 -0.27 17.90
C SER A 46 -52.63 -0.17 16.99
N TRP A 47 -52.29 1.04 16.54
CA TRP A 47 -51.09 1.29 15.75
C TRP A 47 -49.84 1.08 16.61
N ASN A 48 -49.80 1.70 17.80
CA ASN A 48 -48.68 1.58 18.74
C ASN A 48 -48.49 0.14 19.21
N ALA A 49 -49.59 -0.58 19.50
CA ALA A 49 -49.54 -1.99 19.91
C ALA A 49 -48.88 -2.89 18.85
N THR A 50 -49.04 -2.56 17.56
CA THR A 50 -48.43 -3.31 16.46
C THR A 50 -46.91 -3.11 16.42
N VAL A 51 -46.43 -1.88 16.65
CA VAL A 51 -45.00 -1.57 16.79
C VAL A 51 -44.41 -2.29 18.00
N GLN A 52 -45.08 -2.20 19.15
CA GLN A 52 -44.66 -2.87 20.39
C GLN A 52 -44.56 -4.38 20.22
N GLN A 53 -45.51 -4.99 19.50
CA GLN A 53 -45.44 -6.42 19.19
C GLN A 53 -44.21 -6.76 18.35
N ALA A 54 -43.92 -5.98 17.30
CA ALA A 54 -42.74 -6.22 16.46
C ALA A 54 -41.43 -6.10 17.26
N VAL A 55 -41.34 -5.13 18.18
CA VAL A 55 -40.17 -4.97 19.06
C VAL A 55 -40.05 -6.13 20.06
N ALA A 56 -41.18 -6.61 20.61
CA ALA A 56 -41.17 -7.74 21.54
C ALA A 56 -40.74 -9.07 20.90
N GLU A 57 -40.77 -9.18 19.56
CA GLU A 57 -40.31 -10.35 18.81
C GLU A 57 -38.81 -10.33 18.51
N ILE A 58 -38.09 -9.23 18.80
CA ILE A 58 -36.65 -9.09 18.55
C ILE A 58 -35.86 -10.06 19.46
N ALA A 59 -34.99 -10.86 18.85
CA ALA A 59 -34.09 -11.76 19.54
C ALA A 59 -32.62 -11.28 19.37
N LEU A 60 -32.17 -10.43 20.29
CA LEU A 60 -30.79 -9.94 20.35
C LEU A 60 -30.13 -10.28 21.68
N PRO A 61 -28.80 -10.46 21.72
CA PRO A 61 -28.06 -10.59 22.97
C PRO A 61 -27.94 -9.24 23.73
N TYR A 62 -28.42 -8.15 23.14
CA TYR A 62 -28.34 -6.79 23.68
C TYR A 62 -29.68 -6.33 24.26
N PRO A 63 -29.68 -5.45 25.28
CA PRO A 63 -30.88 -4.77 25.73
C PRO A 63 -31.51 -3.96 24.57
N VAL A 64 -32.83 -4.06 24.41
CA VAL A 64 -33.61 -3.35 23.38
C VAL A 64 -34.66 -2.47 24.06
N GLU A 65 -34.75 -1.20 23.66
CA GLU A 65 -35.88 -0.31 24.02
C GLU A 65 -36.55 0.24 22.78
N LEU A 66 -37.83 0.58 22.93
CA LEU A 66 -38.62 1.32 21.95
C LEU A 66 -38.77 2.75 22.44
N GLY A 67 -38.46 3.72 21.59
CA GLY A 67 -38.75 5.13 21.82
C GLY A 67 -39.63 5.67 20.69
N PHE A 68 -40.72 6.34 21.05
CA PHE A 68 -41.56 7.03 20.09
C PHE A 68 -41.14 8.49 19.95
N LEU A 69 -41.15 9.00 18.72
CA LEU A 69 -40.88 10.41 18.45
C LEU A 69 -42.01 11.29 18.98
N GLU A 70 -43.27 10.88 18.78
CA GLU A 70 -44.45 11.68 19.11
C GLU A 70 -45.64 10.83 19.61
N PHE A 71 -46.69 11.51 20.11
CA PHE A 71 -48.04 11.02 20.48
C PHE A 71 -48.15 9.99 21.63
N THR A 72 -47.11 9.23 21.93
CA THR A 72 -47.20 8.12 22.90
C THR A 72 -45.90 7.92 23.66
N GLU A 73 -46.04 7.35 24.87
CA GLU A 73 -44.92 6.88 25.68
C GLU A 73 -44.63 5.39 25.40
N PRO A 74 -43.41 4.90 25.67
CA PRO A 74 -42.23 5.68 26.07
C PRO A 74 -41.65 6.52 24.92
N ASP A 75 -41.27 7.76 25.21
CA ASP A 75 -40.55 8.62 24.26
C ASP A 75 -39.08 8.21 24.06
N ILE A 76 -38.37 8.87 23.13
CA ILE A 76 -36.95 8.61 22.86
C ILE A 76 -36.07 8.85 24.09
N HIS A 77 -36.37 9.88 24.91
CA HIS A 77 -35.58 10.21 26.10
C HIS A 77 -35.65 9.08 27.14
N ALA A 78 -36.86 8.64 27.48
CA ALA A 78 -37.09 7.56 28.43
C ALA A 78 -36.47 6.23 27.97
N ALA A 79 -36.49 5.95 26.66
CA ALA A 79 -35.86 4.76 26.10
C ALA A 79 -34.32 4.80 26.20
N VAL A 80 -33.70 5.96 25.94
CA VAL A 80 -32.25 6.17 26.10
C VAL A 80 -31.86 6.05 27.58
N GLU A 81 -32.57 6.71 28.49
CA GLU A 81 -32.34 6.61 29.93
C GLU A 81 -32.45 5.15 30.44
N ALA A 82 -33.41 4.38 29.92
CA ALA A 82 -33.58 2.97 30.28
C ALA A 82 -32.42 2.09 29.77
N LEU A 83 -31.83 2.41 28.61
CA LEU A 83 -30.63 1.75 28.12
C LEU A 83 -29.42 2.10 29.01
N GLU A 84 -29.17 3.38 29.28
CA GLU A 84 -28.06 3.83 30.14
C GLU A 84 -28.18 3.30 31.57
N ALA A 85 -29.39 3.21 32.12
CA ALA A 85 -29.64 2.60 33.43
C ALA A 85 -29.23 1.12 33.50
N ARG A 86 -29.11 0.44 32.36
CA ARG A 86 -28.56 -0.92 32.23
C ARG A 86 -27.06 -0.94 31.92
N GLY A 87 -26.40 0.21 31.99
CA GLY A 87 -24.97 0.39 31.79
C GLY A 87 -24.55 0.44 30.32
N VAL A 88 -25.48 0.63 29.39
CA VAL A 88 -25.19 0.78 27.96
C VAL A 88 -24.38 2.06 27.74
N ASP A 89 -23.27 1.93 27.02
CA ASP A 89 -22.38 3.05 26.64
C ASP A 89 -22.29 3.24 25.12
N LYS A 90 -22.94 2.36 24.34
CA LYS A 90 -23.13 2.50 22.90
C LYS A 90 -24.54 2.09 22.48
N ILE A 91 -25.26 2.99 21.82
CA ILE A 91 -26.63 2.79 21.37
C ILE A 91 -26.67 2.69 19.85
N ILE A 92 -27.16 1.56 19.34
CA ILE A 92 -27.49 1.39 17.92
C ILE A 92 -28.96 1.79 17.74
N ALA A 93 -29.18 2.95 17.14
CA ALA A 93 -30.51 3.47 16.86
C ALA A 93 -31.01 2.97 15.49
N VAL A 94 -32.11 2.21 15.48
CA VAL A 94 -32.73 1.65 14.27
C VAL A 94 -34.06 2.35 14.02
N PRO A 95 -34.16 3.24 13.00
CA PRO A 95 -35.40 3.93 12.71
C PRO A 95 -36.38 3.02 11.94
N LEU A 96 -37.57 2.81 12.51
CA LEU A 96 -38.71 2.16 11.85
C LEU A 96 -39.50 3.16 11.01
N PHE A 97 -38.86 3.65 9.96
CA PHE A 97 -39.43 4.56 8.97
C PHE A 97 -39.30 3.95 7.57
N ILE A 98 -40.19 4.32 6.65
CA ILE A 98 -40.18 3.76 5.29
C ILE A 98 -38.91 4.13 4.54
N SER A 99 -38.38 5.34 4.78
CA SER A 99 -37.24 5.88 4.06
C SER A 99 -36.26 6.58 5.01
N SER A 100 -34.96 6.39 4.78
CA SER A 100 -33.89 7.16 5.42
C SER A 100 -33.89 8.64 5.03
N TYR A 101 -34.69 9.00 4.02
CA TYR A 101 -34.83 10.36 3.47
C TYR A 101 -36.18 11.00 3.84
N SER A 102 -36.82 10.53 4.91
CA SER A 102 -38.00 11.18 5.53
C SER A 102 -37.57 12.37 6.41
N ASN A 103 -38.40 13.40 6.52
CA ASN A 103 -38.07 14.59 7.34
C ASN A 103 -37.82 14.24 8.81
N HIS A 104 -38.65 13.35 9.37
CA HIS A 104 -38.50 12.87 10.74
C HIS A 104 -37.14 12.21 11.03
N ILE A 105 -36.41 11.72 10.01
CA ILE A 105 -35.04 11.21 10.23
C ILE A 105 -34.10 12.32 10.66
N GLU A 106 -34.29 13.52 10.13
CA GLU A 106 -33.51 14.70 10.51
C GLU A 106 -33.88 15.19 11.93
N GLU A 107 -35.16 15.17 12.30
CA GLU A 107 -35.58 15.42 13.69
C GLU A 107 -35.00 14.39 14.66
N ILE A 108 -35.04 13.09 14.30
CA ILE A 108 -34.45 12.02 15.11
C ILE A 108 -32.95 12.24 15.28
N LYS A 109 -32.22 12.64 14.22
CA LYS A 109 -30.80 12.98 14.35
C LYS A 109 -30.59 14.12 15.35
N TYR A 110 -31.48 15.11 15.37
CA TYR A 110 -31.39 16.22 16.32
C TYR A 110 -31.68 15.77 17.75
N VAL A 111 -32.79 15.03 17.96
CA VAL A 111 -33.15 14.45 19.27
C VAL A 111 -32.04 13.54 19.79
N LEU A 112 -31.39 12.76 18.93
CA LEU A 112 -30.27 11.89 19.30
C LEU A 112 -28.91 12.62 19.41
N GLY A 113 -28.86 13.94 19.24
CA GLY A 113 -27.62 14.72 19.33
C GLY A 113 -26.62 14.49 18.18
N LEU A 114 -27.05 13.84 17.09
CA LEU A 114 -26.23 13.57 15.89
C LEU A 114 -26.13 14.77 14.94
N ARG A 115 -26.89 15.84 15.22
CA ARG A 115 -26.80 17.14 14.54
C ARG A 115 -27.08 18.28 15.53
N PRO A 116 -26.49 19.47 15.32
CA PRO A 116 -26.51 20.54 16.31
C PRO A 116 -27.83 21.33 16.34
N ASP A 117 -28.51 21.47 15.21
CA ASP A 117 -29.67 22.35 15.05
C ASP A 117 -30.90 21.55 14.62
N LEU A 118 -32.07 21.86 15.19
CA LEU A 118 -33.36 21.35 14.73
C LEU A 118 -33.55 21.75 13.26
N PRO A 119 -34.00 20.84 12.37
CA PRO A 119 -34.28 21.22 10.98
C PRO A 119 -35.29 22.37 10.93
N GLU A 120 -35.05 23.35 10.04
CA GLU A 120 -36.02 24.41 9.80
C GLU A 120 -37.32 23.78 9.28
N ALA A 121 -38.45 24.13 9.90
CA ALA A 121 -39.76 23.74 9.39
C ALA A 121 -39.92 24.25 7.96
N GLU A 122 -39.84 23.36 6.96
CA GLU A 122 -40.31 23.72 5.62
C GLU A 122 -41.81 23.96 5.74
N GLU A 123 -42.29 25.17 5.42
CA GLU A 123 -43.73 25.45 5.42
C GLU A 123 -44.45 24.36 4.62
N PRO A 124 -45.40 23.61 5.24
CA PRO A 124 -46.08 22.54 4.53
C PRO A 124 -46.85 23.17 3.37
N ALA A 125 -46.44 22.83 2.15
CA ALA A 125 -47.09 23.29 0.93
C ALA A 125 -48.45 22.57 0.71
N GLY A 126 -49.36 22.64 1.68
CA GLY A 126 -50.71 22.07 1.58
C GLY A 126 -51.13 21.37 2.87
N GLY A 127 -52.01 22.00 3.63
CA GLY A 127 -52.43 21.55 4.95
C GLY A 127 -53.00 20.12 5.00
N HIS A 128 -52.56 19.37 6.00
CA HIS A 128 -53.23 18.18 6.50
C HIS A 128 -54.67 18.50 6.92
N PRO A 129 -55.71 17.84 6.35
CA PRO A 129 -57.03 17.87 6.93
C PRO A 129 -57.21 16.64 7.83
N GLY A 130 -57.03 16.83 9.14
CA GLY A 130 -57.55 15.89 10.15
C GLY A 130 -56.52 15.51 11.22
N GLY A 131 -56.50 16.25 12.31
CA GLY A 131 -55.71 15.96 13.51
C GLY A 131 -55.81 17.10 14.51
N GLY A 132 -57.02 17.35 15.02
CA GLY A 132 -57.20 18.26 16.16
C GLY A 132 -56.99 17.48 17.45
N GLY A 133 -55.83 17.63 18.07
CA GLY A 133 -55.49 17.09 19.38
C GLY A 133 -54.05 17.42 19.72
N ASP A 134 -53.84 18.09 20.86
CA ASP A 134 -52.60 18.52 21.52
C ASP A 134 -51.34 17.64 21.31
N GLY A 135 -50.74 17.70 20.10
CA GLY A 135 -49.40 17.17 19.82
C GLY A 135 -48.33 18.16 20.26
N ILE A 136 -47.19 17.62 20.72
CA ILE A 136 -45.99 18.36 21.11
C ILE A 136 -45.63 19.35 19.98
N GLU A 137 -45.58 20.66 20.24
CA GLU A 137 -45.23 21.64 19.20
C GLU A 137 -43.75 21.41 18.80
N GLU A 138 -43.33 21.63 17.56
CA GLU A 138 -41.91 21.45 17.12
C GLU A 138 -40.91 22.21 18.03
N GLU A 139 -41.38 23.23 18.77
CA GLU A 139 -40.63 23.97 19.80
C GLU A 139 -40.28 23.16 21.06
N ASP A 140 -40.86 21.96 21.26
CA ASP A 140 -40.68 21.10 22.43
C ASP A 140 -39.69 19.94 22.19
N LEU A 141 -39.18 19.73 20.96
CA LEU A 141 -38.14 18.73 20.68
C LEU A 141 -36.79 19.17 21.27
N THR A 142 -36.23 18.38 22.17
CA THR A 142 -34.90 18.61 22.76
C THR A 142 -33.95 17.44 22.49
N PRO A 143 -32.64 17.67 22.38
CA PRO A 143 -31.65 16.59 22.35
C PRO A 143 -31.63 15.80 23.67
N VAL A 144 -31.47 14.49 23.58
CA VAL A 144 -31.24 13.61 24.73
C VAL A 144 -29.89 13.94 25.38
N ASP A 145 -29.86 14.03 26.70
CA ASP A 145 -28.62 14.16 27.48
C ASP A 145 -28.07 12.75 27.77
N THR A 146 -27.14 12.27 26.95
CA THR A 146 -26.60 10.91 27.02
C THR A 146 -25.07 10.91 26.95
N GLY A 147 -24.45 10.01 27.71
CA GLY A 147 -23.02 9.75 27.63
C GLY A 147 -22.66 8.61 26.65
N ALA A 148 -23.66 7.92 26.10
CA ALA A 148 -23.47 6.79 25.20
C ALA A 148 -23.16 7.25 23.77
N GLU A 149 -22.26 6.52 23.07
CA GLU A 149 -22.04 6.70 21.64
C GLU A 149 -23.31 6.26 20.86
N ILE A 150 -23.88 7.12 20.01
CA ILE A 150 -25.06 6.75 19.20
C ILE A 150 -24.64 6.49 17.75
N VAL A 151 -25.03 5.32 17.23
CA VAL A 151 -24.93 4.97 15.81
C VAL A 151 -26.32 4.82 15.21
N LEU A 152 -26.70 5.73 14.31
CA LEU A 152 -27.98 5.66 13.58
C LEU A 152 -27.84 4.80 12.32
N THR A 153 -28.63 3.74 12.21
CA THR A 153 -28.67 2.90 11.00
C THR A 153 -29.61 3.48 9.95
N PRO A 154 -29.51 3.04 8.68
CA PRO A 154 -30.55 3.33 7.70
C PRO A 154 -31.91 2.75 8.12
N ALA A 155 -32.98 3.37 7.63
CA ALA A 155 -34.36 2.96 7.81
C ALA A 155 -34.71 1.72 6.94
N LEU A 156 -36.01 1.46 6.75
CA LEU A 156 -36.46 0.26 6.04
C LEU A 156 -35.98 0.21 4.58
N ASP A 157 -36.05 1.33 3.86
CA ASP A 157 -35.54 1.53 2.50
C ASP A 157 -35.77 0.32 1.56
N ASP A 158 -34.82 0.01 0.66
CA ASP A 158 -34.90 -1.08 -0.32
C ASP A 158 -34.38 -2.42 0.23
N HIS A 159 -34.74 -2.76 1.47
CA HIS A 159 -34.21 -3.95 2.13
C HIS A 159 -34.92 -5.25 1.73
N VAL A 160 -34.19 -6.37 1.64
CA VAL A 160 -34.74 -7.70 1.26
C VAL A 160 -35.88 -8.16 2.17
N MET A 161 -35.82 -7.84 3.46
CA MET A 161 -36.89 -8.14 4.41
C MET A 161 -38.20 -7.40 4.09
N VAL A 162 -38.12 -6.15 3.61
CA VAL A 162 -39.27 -5.35 3.17
C VAL A 162 -39.88 -5.97 1.91
N ALA A 163 -39.04 -6.31 0.92
CA ALA A 163 -39.49 -7.01 -0.28
C ALA A 163 -40.17 -8.35 0.06
N GLY A 164 -39.64 -9.12 1.02
CA GLY A 164 -40.26 -10.36 1.48
C GLY A 164 -41.66 -10.16 2.06
N ILE A 165 -41.86 -9.12 2.90
CA ILE A 165 -43.18 -8.78 3.45
C ILE A 165 -44.15 -8.45 2.32
N LEU A 166 -43.75 -7.54 1.42
CA LEU A 166 -44.59 -7.11 0.29
C LEU A 166 -44.93 -8.29 -0.63
N ALA A 167 -43.98 -9.20 -0.86
CA ALA A 167 -44.20 -10.41 -1.64
C ALA A 167 -45.27 -11.30 -0.99
N ASP A 168 -45.20 -11.50 0.33
CA ASP A 168 -46.19 -12.28 1.06
C ASP A 168 -47.57 -11.61 1.07
N ARG A 169 -47.64 -10.27 1.16
CA ARG A 169 -48.91 -9.55 1.00
C ARG A 169 -49.50 -9.74 -0.40
N LEU A 170 -48.69 -9.58 -1.45
CA LEU A 170 -49.11 -9.76 -2.84
C LEU A 170 -49.57 -11.20 -3.12
N LYS A 171 -48.91 -12.22 -2.58
CA LYS A 171 -49.32 -13.63 -2.72
C LYS A 171 -50.74 -13.89 -2.22
N THR A 172 -51.24 -13.12 -1.25
CA THR A 172 -52.62 -13.29 -0.74
C THR A 172 -53.69 -12.91 -1.76
N ILE A 173 -53.35 -12.03 -2.70
CA ILE A 173 -54.28 -11.50 -3.72
C ILE A 173 -53.90 -11.86 -5.17
N SER A 174 -52.70 -12.40 -5.37
CA SER A 174 -52.22 -12.88 -6.66
C SER A 174 -52.92 -14.18 -7.07
N GLN A 175 -53.22 -14.28 -8.36
CA GLN A 175 -53.86 -15.45 -8.97
C GLN A 175 -53.00 -16.03 -10.09
N ASN A 176 -52.41 -15.16 -10.92
CA ASN A 176 -51.54 -15.56 -12.02
C ASN A 176 -50.37 -14.56 -12.19
N PRO A 177 -49.28 -14.72 -11.41
CA PRO A 177 -48.21 -13.74 -11.33
C PRO A 177 -47.65 -13.29 -12.69
N SER A 178 -47.47 -14.22 -13.64
CA SER A 178 -46.87 -13.91 -14.94
C SER A 178 -47.71 -13.00 -15.85
N GLU A 179 -48.97 -12.71 -15.49
CA GLU A 179 -49.85 -11.76 -16.18
C GLU A 179 -50.19 -10.52 -15.33
N GLU A 180 -49.68 -10.46 -14.11
CA GLU A 180 -50.01 -9.45 -13.11
C GLU A 180 -48.94 -8.37 -13.02
N ILE A 181 -49.39 -7.14 -12.75
CA ILE A 181 -48.53 -5.97 -12.54
C ILE A 181 -48.73 -5.48 -11.11
N ALA A 182 -47.65 -5.46 -10.31
CA ALA A 182 -47.70 -4.90 -8.96
C ALA A 182 -47.42 -3.40 -8.96
N VAL A 183 -48.20 -2.62 -8.22
CA VAL A 183 -47.97 -1.18 -7.98
C VAL A 183 -47.81 -0.94 -6.49
N LEU A 184 -46.59 -0.55 -6.08
CA LEU A 184 -46.25 -0.20 -4.72
C LEU A 184 -46.71 1.22 -4.41
N VAL A 185 -47.34 1.43 -3.25
CA VAL A 185 -47.88 2.74 -2.85
C VAL A 185 -47.10 3.30 -1.65
N GLY A 186 -46.29 4.32 -1.89
CA GLY A 186 -45.63 5.09 -0.83
C GLY A 186 -46.44 6.31 -0.42
N HIS A 187 -46.18 6.85 0.77
CA HIS A 187 -46.74 8.14 1.20
C HIS A 187 -46.31 9.27 0.26
N GLY A 188 -45.01 9.31 -0.06
CA GLY A 188 -44.36 10.32 -0.90
C GLY A 188 -43.23 11.01 -0.14
N PRO A 189 -42.22 11.57 -0.83
CA PRO A 189 -41.20 12.40 -0.23
C PRO A 189 -41.77 13.70 0.35
N ASP A 190 -41.33 14.06 1.55
CA ASP A 190 -41.75 15.30 2.23
C ASP A 190 -40.92 16.53 1.78
N THR A 191 -39.75 16.30 1.15
CA THR A 191 -38.82 17.36 0.68
C THR A 191 -38.44 17.22 -0.79
N GLY A 192 -37.88 18.28 -1.38
CA GLY A 192 -37.37 18.28 -2.75
C GLY A 192 -36.16 17.36 -2.98
N GLU A 193 -35.25 17.29 -2.01
CA GLU A 193 -34.01 16.50 -2.09
C GLU A 193 -34.25 14.99 -1.88
N GLY A 194 -35.20 14.61 -1.03
CA GLY A 194 -35.58 13.21 -0.79
C GLY A 194 -36.29 12.54 -1.98
N ARG A 195 -36.81 13.32 -2.94
CA ARG A 195 -37.66 12.81 -4.03
C ARG A 195 -36.99 11.76 -4.91
N GLN A 196 -35.77 12.03 -5.36
CA GLN A 196 -35.03 11.10 -6.22
C GLN A 196 -34.73 9.80 -5.47
N LYS A 197 -34.35 9.89 -4.19
CA LYS A 197 -34.00 8.72 -3.39
C LYS A 197 -35.20 7.82 -3.06
N TRP A 198 -36.36 8.41 -2.81
CA TRP A 198 -37.62 7.66 -2.71
C TRP A 198 -37.96 6.94 -4.01
N GLN A 199 -37.78 7.58 -5.17
CA GLN A 199 -38.00 6.95 -6.48
C GLN A 199 -37.06 5.76 -6.71
N GLU A 200 -35.76 5.95 -6.48
CA GLU A 200 -34.73 4.89 -6.60
C GLU A 200 -35.07 3.68 -5.69
N THR A 201 -35.46 3.95 -4.45
CA THR A 201 -35.84 2.93 -3.46
C THR A 201 -37.05 2.11 -3.92
N PHE A 202 -38.11 2.77 -4.35
CA PHE A 202 -39.34 2.10 -4.78
C PHE A 202 -39.18 1.38 -6.12
N GLU A 203 -38.34 1.89 -7.02
CA GLU A 203 -37.97 1.22 -8.26
C GLU A 203 -37.18 -0.07 -7.97
N SER A 204 -36.20 -0.02 -7.07
CA SER A 204 -35.44 -1.19 -6.60
C SER A 204 -36.37 -2.25 -5.99
N LEU A 205 -37.27 -1.86 -5.07
CA LEU A 205 -38.25 -2.76 -4.45
C LEU A 205 -39.19 -3.40 -5.48
N ALA A 206 -39.68 -2.61 -6.45
CA ALA A 206 -40.53 -3.12 -7.53
C ALA A 206 -39.78 -4.18 -8.38
N GLY A 207 -38.52 -3.90 -8.75
CA GLY A 207 -37.68 -4.84 -9.48
C GLY A 207 -37.47 -6.16 -8.74
N ARG A 208 -37.20 -6.09 -7.42
CA ARG A 208 -37.08 -7.29 -6.56
C ARG A 208 -38.37 -8.10 -6.52
N LEU A 209 -39.51 -7.44 -6.35
CA LEU A 209 -40.82 -8.12 -6.32
C LEU A 209 -41.17 -8.78 -7.64
N LYS A 210 -40.82 -8.14 -8.76
CA LYS A 210 -40.98 -8.73 -10.09
C LYS A 210 -40.22 -10.05 -10.21
N ALA A 211 -38.98 -10.09 -9.75
CA ALA A 211 -38.16 -11.30 -9.75
C ALA A 211 -38.71 -12.36 -8.77
N LEU A 212 -38.96 -11.99 -7.51
CA LEU A 212 -39.39 -12.91 -6.44
C LEU A 212 -40.72 -13.61 -6.72
N LEU A 213 -41.65 -12.91 -7.36
CA LEU A 213 -42.99 -13.44 -7.66
C LEU A 213 -43.16 -13.86 -9.11
N ASN A 214 -42.15 -13.65 -9.97
CA ASN A 214 -42.24 -13.83 -11.42
C ASN A 214 -43.42 -13.05 -12.03
N LEU A 215 -43.50 -11.76 -11.69
CA LEU A 215 -44.56 -10.87 -12.17
C LEU A 215 -44.33 -10.46 -13.64
N LYS A 216 -45.41 -10.13 -14.34
CA LYS A 216 -45.33 -9.53 -15.68
C LYS A 216 -44.53 -8.22 -15.62
N ASP A 217 -44.89 -7.36 -14.68
CA ASP A 217 -44.19 -6.13 -14.40
C ASP A 217 -44.41 -5.65 -12.97
N ALA A 218 -43.62 -4.66 -12.52
CA ALA A 218 -43.83 -4.00 -11.24
C ALA A 218 -43.42 -2.54 -11.32
N GLY A 219 -44.16 -1.68 -10.63
CA GLY A 219 -43.89 -0.25 -10.54
C GLY A 219 -44.34 0.34 -9.22
N TYR A 220 -44.35 1.67 -9.12
CA TYR A 220 -44.68 2.38 -7.89
C TYR A 220 -45.46 3.66 -8.16
N GLY A 221 -46.04 4.25 -7.11
CA GLY A 221 -46.54 5.61 -7.12
C GLY A 221 -46.81 6.14 -5.72
N PHE A 222 -46.96 7.45 -5.60
CA PHE A 222 -47.08 8.13 -4.31
C PHE A 222 -48.50 8.64 -4.03
N ALA A 223 -48.93 8.57 -2.77
CA ALA A 223 -50.28 8.91 -2.34
C ALA A 223 -50.50 10.42 -2.14
N LEU A 224 -49.47 11.16 -1.71
CA LEU A 224 -49.51 12.60 -1.50
C LEU A 224 -48.61 13.35 -2.49
N MET A 225 -47.43 13.77 -2.04
CA MET A 225 -46.48 14.56 -2.80
C MET A 225 -45.44 13.64 -3.44
N GLY A 226 -45.54 13.40 -4.75
CA GLY A 226 -44.56 12.60 -5.47
C GLY A 226 -45.00 12.27 -6.89
N GLU A 227 -44.03 12.13 -7.80
CA GLU A 227 -44.26 11.66 -9.17
C GLU A 227 -43.60 10.28 -9.35
N PRO A 228 -44.26 9.33 -10.02
CA PRO A 228 -45.66 9.40 -10.49
C PRO A 228 -46.66 9.31 -9.34
N SER A 229 -47.84 9.93 -9.51
CA SER A 229 -48.95 9.73 -8.57
C SER A 229 -49.41 8.27 -8.61
N VAL A 230 -49.85 7.73 -7.47
CA VAL A 230 -50.35 6.35 -7.41
C VAL A 230 -51.50 6.11 -8.40
N ARG A 231 -52.37 7.11 -8.58
CA ARG A 231 -53.49 7.02 -9.53
C ARG A 231 -53.00 6.88 -10.96
N ASP A 232 -51.98 7.66 -11.37
CA ASP A 232 -51.43 7.57 -12.73
C ASP A 232 -50.72 6.24 -12.98
N SER A 233 -49.97 5.74 -11.99
CA SER A 233 -49.29 4.45 -12.08
C SER A 233 -50.27 3.29 -12.22
N VAL A 234 -51.31 3.26 -11.38
CA VAL A 234 -52.37 2.24 -11.47
C VAL A 234 -53.13 2.39 -12.78
N TYR A 235 -53.54 3.60 -13.18
CA TYR A 235 -54.24 3.84 -14.44
C TYR A 235 -53.45 3.32 -15.65
N LYS A 236 -52.14 3.56 -15.71
CA LYS A 236 -51.27 3.04 -16.79
C LYS A 236 -51.14 1.51 -16.75
N ALA A 237 -51.07 0.92 -15.55
CA ALA A 237 -50.91 -0.52 -15.38
C ALA A 237 -52.17 -1.30 -15.81
N VAL A 238 -53.37 -0.75 -15.59
CA VAL A 238 -54.66 -1.39 -15.96
C VAL A 238 -54.75 -1.68 -17.46
N TYR A 239 -54.10 -0.89 -18.32
CA TYR A 239 -54.08 -1.12 -19.76
C TYR A 239 -53.06 -2.18 -20.21
N GLN A 240 -52.26 -2.71 -19.29
CA GLN A 240 -51.14 -3.61 -19.57
C GLN A 240 -51.31 -5.00 -18.96
N GLY A 241 -52.08 -5.15 -17.88
CA GLY A 241 -52.35 -6.43 -17.22
C GLY A 241 -53.25 -6.30 -15.99
N ASP A 242 -53.42 -7.40 -15.27
CA ASP A 242 -54.14 -7.43 -13.99
C ASP A 242 -53.34 -6.68 -12.93
N VAL A 243 -53.92 -5.67 -12.27
CA VAL A 243 -53.17 -4.81 -11.34
C VAL A 243 -53.35 -5.26 -9.89
N LEU A 244 -52.24 -5.44 -9.19
CA LEU A 244 -52.18 -5.64 -7.74
C LEU A 244 -51.62 -4.36 -7.10
N VAL A 245 -52.31 -3.80 -6.10
CA VAL A 245 -51.85 -2.60 -5.39
C VAL A 245 -51.47 -2.97 -3.97
N VAL A 246 -50.25 -2.65 -3.55
CA VAL A 246 -49.75 -2.95 -2.20
C VAL A 246 -49.16 -1.69 -1.55
N PRO A 247 -49.67 -1.26 -0.37
CA PRO A 247 -49.09 -0.13 0.34
C PRO A 247 -47.76 -0.48 1.01
N VAL A 248 -46.82 0.47 0.94
CA VAL A 248 -45.56 0.46 1.69
C VAL A 248 -45.71 1.44 2.85
N MET A 249 -46.50 1.00 3.84
CA MET A 249 -46.84 1.76 5.06
C MET A 249 -46.48 0.92 6.28
N LEU A 250 -46.07 1.57 7.37
CA LEU A 250 -45.56 0.85 8.55
C LEU A 250 -46.65 0.00 9.22
N SER A 251 -47.84 0.57 9.45
CA SER A 251 -49.02 -0.11 10.00
C SER A 251 -50.30 0.38 9.30
N GLU A 252 -51.38 -0.40 9.39
CA GLU A 252 -52.68 -0.02 8.83
C GLU A 252 -53.27 1.19 9.55
N GLY A 253 -54.08 1.96 8.81
CA GLY A 253 -54.79 3.12 9.33
C GLY A 253 -55.54 3.87 8.22
N TYR A 254 -55.83 5.15 8.46
CA TYR A 254 -56.65 5.99 7.57
C TYR A 254 -56.25 5.92 6.08
N PHE A 255 -54.95 5.92 5.77
CA PHE A 255 -54.47 5.85 4.39
C PHE A 255 -54.75 4.51 3.71
N THR A 256 -54.44 3.39 4.38
CA THR A 256 -54.62 2.04 3.83
C THR A 256 -56.08 1.64 3.77
N ASP A 257 -56.90 2.15 4.70
CA ASP A 257 -58.31 1.78 4.79
C ASP A 257 -59.23 2.68 3.97
N THR A 258 -58.88 3.95 3.81
CA THR A 258 -59.77 4.94 3.18
C THR A 258 -59.13 5.67 2.01
N VAL A 259 -57.96 6.28 2.19
CA VAL A 259 -57.41 7.19 1.17
C VAL A 259 -57.04 6.42 -0.11
N ILE A 260 -56.24 5.37 0.00
CA ILE A 260 -55.76 4.60 -1.16
C ILE A 260 -56.95 3.94 -1.89
N PRO A 261 -57.75 3.06 -1.25
CA PRO A 261 -58.76 2.30 -1.98
C PRO A 261 -60.03 3.11 -2.33
N HIS A 262 -60.41 4.11 -1.53
CA HIS A 262 -61.70 4.79 -1.65
C HIS A 262 -61.63 6.25 -2.07
N THR A 263 -60.44 6.85 -2.10
CA THR A 263 -60.25 8.25 -2.53
C THR A 263 -59.37 8.34 -3.79
N LEU A 264 -58.18 7.74 -3.77
CA LEU A 264 -57.19 7.88 -4.84
C LEU A 264 -57.46 6.93 -6.02
N LEU A 265 -57.86 5.69 -5.73
CA LEU A 265 -58.05 4.64 -6.74
C LEU A 265 -59.52 4.38 -7.07
N THR A 266 -60.41 5.30 -6.70
CA THR A 266 -61.84 5.22 -7.04
C THR A 266 -62.03 5.09 -8.55
N ASP A 267 -62.91 4.18 -8.94
CA ASP A 267 -63.27 3.84 -10.33
C ASP A 267 -62.16 3.19 -11.18
N LEU A 268 -61.09 2.68 -10.57
CA LEU A 268 -60.07 1.85 -11.25
C LEU A 268 -60.23 0.37 -10.91
N ASP A 269 -59.82 -0.51 -11.83
CA ASP A 269 -59.86 -1.97 -11.64
C ASP A 269 -58.52 -2.46 -11.07
N TYR A 270 -58.51 -2.97 -9.84
CA TYR A 270 -57.32 -3.47 -9.16
C TYR A 270 -57.69 -4.44 -8.05
N ARG A 271 -56.74 -5.31 -7.67
CA ARG A 271 -56.82 -6.13 -6.45
C ARG A 271 -56.02 -5.47 -5.33
N TYR A 272 -56.54 -5.54 -4.11
CA TYR A 272 -55.99 -4.90 -2.92
C TYR A 272 -56.05 -5.86 -1.73
N PRO A 273 -55.03 -5.91 -0.85
CA PRO A 273 -55.03 -6.82 0.30
C PRO A 273 -56.21 -6.62 1.25
N ASP A 274 -56.66 -7.72 1.85
CA ASP A 274 -57.64 -7.70 2.94
C ASP A 274 -57.06 -7.03 4.21
N ALA A 275 -57.94 -6.54 5.08
CA ALA A 275 -57.54 -5.93 6.36
C ALA A 275 -56.66 -6.91 7.19
N GLY A 276 -55.62 -6.37 7.83
CA GLY A 276 -54.53 -7.11 8.45
C GLY A 276 -53.36 -7.46 7.53
N ASN A 277 -53.43 -7.16 6.23
CA ASN A 277 -52.37 -7.42 5.23
C ASN A 277 -52.05 -6.21 4.33
N ARG A 278 -52.51 -5.00 4.68
CA ARG A 278 -52.35 -3.77 3.89
C ARG A 278 -51.14 -2.93 4.28
N ALA A 279 -50.34 -3.39 5.23
CA ALA A 279 -49.14 -2.71 5.71
C ALA A 279 -47.99 -3.70 5.96
N LEU A 280 -46.82 -3.14 6.29
CA LEU A 280 -45.64 -3.93 6.60
C LEU A 280 -45.83 -4.71 7.91
N MET A 281 -46.47 -4.12 8.92
CA MET A 281 -46.77 -4.79 10.18
C MET A 281 -48.24 -5.19 10.32
N PRO A 282 -48.53 -6.27 11.09
CA PRO A 282 -47.57 -7.15 11.78
C PRO A 282 -46.88 -8.14 10.82
N HIS A 283 -45.56 -8.29 10.96
CA HIS A 283 -44.78 -9.31 10.27
C HIS A 283 -43.44 -9.56 10.97
N SER A 284 -43.05 -10.83 11.13
CA SER A 284 -41.81 -11.24 11.83
C SER A 284 -40.52 -10.73 11.17
N ASN A 285 -40.56 -10.52 9.85
CA ASN A 285 -39.44 -9.88 9.13
C ASN A 285 -39.08 -8.47 9.63
N ILE A 286 -39.95 -7.76 10.34
CA ILE A 286 -39.59 -6.45 10.93
C ILE A 286 -38.63 -6.64 12.10
N ALA A 287 -38.91 -7.57 13.02
CA ALA A 287 -37.95 -7.93 14.06
C ALA A 287 -36.62 -8.41 13.44
N ARG A 288 -36.69 -9.22 12.37
CA ARG A 288 -35.48 -9.70 11.69
C ARG A 288 -34.71 -8.61 10.96
N PHE A 289 -35.39 -7.59 10.42
CA PHE A 289 -34.75 -6.43 9.83
C PHE A 289 -33.95 -5.64 10.88
N ILE A 290 -34.55 -5.38 12.04
CA ILE A 290 -33.89 -4.66 13.14
C ILE A 290 -32.64 -5.43 13.58
N GLU A 291 -32.79 -6.73 13.78
CA GLU A 291 -31.69 -7.64 14.11
C GLU A 291 -30.52 -7.60 13.11
N LEU A 292 -30.82 -7.41 11.81
CA LEU A 292 -29.84 -7.34 10.74
C LEU A 292 -29.15 -5.98 10.66
N ARG A 293 -29.87 -4.88 10.87
CA ARG A 293 -29.27 -3.55 10.98
C ARG A 293 -28.29 -3.47 12.14
N VAL A 294 -28.62 -4.11 13.26
CA VAL A 294 -27.69 -4.25 14.38
C VAL A 294 -26.47 -5.08 13.98
N ASN A 295 -26.62 -6.15 13.18
CA ASN A 295 -25.46 -6.91 12.70
C ASN A 295 -24.53 -6.10 11.82
N ASP A 296 -25.04 -5.25 10.92
CA ASP A 296 -24.19 -4.45 10.03
C ASP A 296 -23.36 -3.39 10.79
N VAL A 297 -23.75 -3.03 12.01
CA VAL A 297 -22.96 -2.15 12.88
C VAL A 297 -21.99 -2.95 13.75
N VAL A 298 -22.44 -4.07 14.33
CA VAL A 298 -21.62 -4.91 15.22
C VAL A 298 -20.55 -5.67 14.44
N LEU A 299 -20.82 -6.03 13.19
CA LEU A 299 -19.86 -6.66 12.28
C LEU A 299 -19.35 -5.59 11.31
N PRO A 300 -18.10 -5.12 11.47
CA PRO A 300 -17.58 -4.08 10.60
C PRO A 300 -17.59 -4.53 9.14
N PRO A 301 -17.90 -3.63 8.19
CA PRO A 301 -17.89 -3.97 6.77
C PRO A 301 -16.49 -4.39 6.32
N LEU A 302 -16.44 -5.20 5.26
CA LEU A 302 -15.19 -5.47 4.56
C LEU A 302 -14.85 -4.25 3.71
N GLU A 303 -13.83 -3.50 4.12
CA GLU A 303 -13.31 -2.40 3.33
C GLU A 303 -12.30 -2.95 2.31
N ILE A 304 -12.62 -2.79 1.02
CA ILE A 304 -11.77 -3.16 -0.11
C ILE A 304 -11.82 -2.04 -1.13
N LYS A 305 -10.69 -1.73 -1.78
CA LYS A 305 -10.67 -0.76 -2.87
C LYS A 305 -10.97 -1.44 -4.20
N LYS A 306 -11.82 -0.80 -4.99
CA LYS A 306 -12.12 -1.20 -6.37
C LYS A 306 -11.81 -0.01 -7.26
N GLU A 307 -10.80 -0.17 -8.11
CA GLU A 307 -10.32 0.90 -9.00
C GLU A 307 -9.93 2.18 -8.22
N GLY A 308 -9.40 2.02 -7.01
CA GLY A 308 -9.02 3.12 -6.11
C GLY A 308 -10.13 3.67 -5.21
N ASP A 309 -11.40 3.34 -5.47
CA ASP A 309 -12.54 3.78 -4.66
C ASP A 309 -12.88 2.77 -3.55
N LEU A 310 -13.26 3.27 -2.36
CA LEU A 310 -13.71 2.41 -1.27
C LEU A 310 -15.04 1.75 -1.62
N SER A 311 -15.07 0.42 -1.55
CA SER A 311 -16.25 -0.39 -1.77
C SER A 311 -16.53 -1.24 -0.53
N PRO A 312 -17.24 -0.69 0.48
CA PRO A 312 -17.58 -1.45 1.67
C PRO A 312 -18.61 -2.54 1.34
N VAL A 313 -18.36 -3.76 1.78
CA VAL A 313 -19.32 -4.87 1.72
C VAL A 313 -19.80 -5.16 3.14
N ASN A 314 -21.11 -5.05 3.40
CA ASN A 314 -21.69 -5.33 4.70
C ASN A 314 -21.95 -6.83 4.87
N TYR A 315 -22.19 -7.27 6.11
CA TYR A 315 -22.50 -8.67 6.38
C TYR A 315 -23.81 -9.09 5.67
N THR A 316 -24.85 -8.26 5.73
CA THR A 316 -26.14 -8.52 5.09
C THR A 316 -26.07 -8.64 3.57
N ASP A 317 -25.09 -8.00 2.93
CA ASP A 317 -24.88 -8.03 1.48
C ASP A 317 -24.54 -9.43 0.94
N VAL A 318 -23.99 -10.30 1.80
CA VAL A 318 -23.52 -11.65 1.42
C VAL A 318 -24.08 -12.76 2.30
N ALA A 319 -24.65 -12.42 3.46
CA ALA A 319 -25.26 -13.37 4.37
C ALA A 319 -26.72 -13.70 4.02
N LEU A 320 -27.34 -12.97 3.08
CA LEU A 320 -28.75 -13.14 2.70
C LEU A 320 -28.89 -13.54 1.23
N GLU A 321 -29.75 -14.53 0.98
CA GLU A 321 -30.26 -14.87 -0.34
C GLU A 321 -31.33 -13.85 -0.79
N GLU A 322 -31.66 -13.80 -2.08
CA GLU A 322 -32.67 -12.86 -2.62
C GLU A 322 -34.05 -13.04 -1.97
N ASP A 323 -34.37 -14.24 -1.50
CA ASP A 323 -35.61 -14.55 -0.79
C ASP A 323 -35.55 -14.28 0.73
N GLY A 324 -34.46 -13.70 1.22
CA GLY A 324 -34.24 -13.31 2.61
C GLY A 324 -33.71 -14.43 3.52
N LYS A 325 -33.43 -15.63 3.00
CA LYS A 325 -32.85 -16.71 3.82
C LYS A 325 -31.37 -16.46 4.12
N PHE A 326 -30.92 -16.89 5.30
CA PHE A 326 -29.50 -16.81 5.67
C PHE A 326 -28.65 -17.86 4.94
N CYS A 327 -27.69 -17.39 4.14
CA CYS A 327 -26.66 -18.23 3.56
C CYS A 327 -25.49 -18.37 4.54
N VAL A 328 -25.48 -19.51 5.24
CA VAL A 328 -24.38 -19.95 6.11
C VAL A 328 -23.04 -19.93 5.37
N CYS A 329 -23.08 -20.32 4.10
CA CYS A 329 -21.98 -20.31 3.13
C CYS A 329 -21.27 -18.95 3.01
N GLY A 330 -22.02 -17.93 2.61
CA GLY A 330 -21.54 -16.57 2.40
C GLY A 330 -21.19 -15.89 3.70
N SER A 331 -21.90 -16.21 4.78
CA SER A 331 -21.53 -15.79 6.14
C SER A 331 -20.13 -16.28 6.53
N PHE A 332 -19.81 -17.55 6.29
CA PHE A 332 -18.45 -18.07 6.52
C PHE A 332 -17.41 -17.37 5.64
N ALA A 333 -17.69 -17.14 4.36
CA ALA A 333 -16.78 -16.45 3.45
C ALA A 333 -16.51 -15.01 3.92
N PHE A 334 -17.55 -14.27 4.32
CA PHE A 334 -17.43 -12.92 4.86
C PHE A 334 -16.59 -12.88 6.14
N ARG A 335 -16.94 -13.72 7.12
CA ARG A 335 -16.23 -13.75 8.42
C ARG A 335 -14.79 -14.23 8.23
N ALA A 336 -14.53 -15.17 7.31
CA ALA A 336 -13.16 -15.56 6.96
C ALA A 336 -12.40 -14.40 6.32
N MET A 337 -13.03 -13.65 5.41
CA MET A 337 -12.39 -12.47 4.81
C MET A 337 -12.08 -11.39 5.86
N GLN A 338 -12.97 -11.15 6.83
CA GLN A 338 -12.68 -10.22 7.94
C GLN A 338 -11.41 -10.65 8.70
N ALA A 339 -11.29 -11.94 9.02
CA ALA A 339 -10.10 -12.47 9.68
C ALA A 339 -8.84 -12.33 8.81
N ALA A 340 -8.96 -12.55 7.50
CA ALA A 340 -7.86 -12.36 6.56
C ALA A 340 -7.42 -10.90 6.43
N LEU A 341 -8.36 -9.95 6.32
CA LEU A 341 -8.05 -8.53 6.24
C LEU A 341 -7.30 -8.07 7.49
N ALA A 342 -7.78 -8.46 8.67
CA ALA A 342 -7.15 -8.12 9.94
C ALA A 342 -5.71 -8.68 10.05
N GLU A 343 -5.45 -9.88 9.53
CA GLU A 343 -4.14 -10.54 9.63
C GLU A 343 -3.14 -10.08 8.56
N LEU A 344 -3.58 -9.99 7.30
CA LEU A 344 -2.71 -9.69 6.16
C LEU A 344 -2.49 -8.20 5.94
N TRP A 345 -3.48 -7.37 6.27
CA TRP A 345 -3.50 -5.93 6.03
C TRP A 345 -3.89 -5.13 7.29
N PRO A 346 -3.14 -5.26 8.40
CA PRO A 346 -3.48 -4.54 9.62
C PRO A 346 -3.38 -3.02 9.41
N GLY A 347 -4.54 -2.35 9.41
CA GLY A 347 -4.65 -0.90 9.19
C GLY A 347 -4.48 -0.45 7.74
N GLU A 348 -4.49 -1.38 6.77
CA GLU A 348 -4.43 -1.10 5.34
C GLU A 348 -5.69 -1.63 4.65
N ILE A 349 -6.22 -0.88 3.68
CA ILE A 349 -7.33 -1.32 2.83
C ILE A 349 -6.75 -1.77 1.48
N PRO A 350 -6.74 -3.08 1.17
CA PRO A 350 -6.15 -3.60 -0.07
C PRO A 350 -7.00 -3.30 -1.32
N GLU A 351 -6.34 -3.19 -2.47
CA GLU A 351 -6.99 -3.27 -3.79
C GLU A 351 -7.50 -4.68 -4.03
N GLN A 352 -8.64 -4.76 -4.71
CA GLN A 352 -9.33 -6.01 -5.00
C GLN A 352 -8.45 -7.04 -5.74
N ASP A 353 -7.60 -6.59 -6.66
CA ASP A 353 -6.77 -7.45 -7.50
C ASP A 353 -5.59 -8.13 -6.77
N ARG A 354 -5.17 -7.52 -5.66
CA ARG A 354 -4.13 -8.00 -4.75
C ARG A 354 -4.58 -9.16 -3.87
N ILE A 355 -5.89 -9.33 -3.69
CA ILE A 355 -6.48 -10.41 -2.90
C ILE A 355 -6.64 -11.64 -3.80
N TYR A 356 -6.25 -12.81 -3.30
CA TYR A 356 -6.65 -14.10 -3.88
C TYR A 356 -7.22 -15.01 -2.82
N VAL A 357 -8.37 -15.62 -3.09
CA VAL A 357 -9.04 -16.51 -2.14
C VAL A 357 -9.17 -17.92 -2.70
N GLN A 358 -8.74 -18.91 -1.94
CA GLN A 358 -9.06 -20.31 -2.21
C GLN A 358 -10.07 -20.78 -1.17
N GLY A 359 -11.10 -21.51 -1.60
CA GLY A 359 -12.15 -21.96 -0.69
C GLY A 359 -12.98 -23.12 -1.22
N PRO A 360 -13.94 -23.62 -0.43
CA PRO A 360 -14.80 -24.72 -0.84
C PRO A 360 -15.94 -24.23 -1.73
N TYR A 361 -16.24 -24.98 -2.80
CA TYR A 361 -17.34 -24.63 -3.69
C TYR A 361 -18.72 -24.73 -3.01
N SER A 362 -19.50 -23.66 -3.18
CA SER A 362 -20.97 -23.60 -3.08
C SER A 362 -21.45 -22.25 -3.62
N ASP A 363 -22.65 -22.21 -4.20
CA ASP A 363 -23.25 -21.01 -4.82
C ASP A 363 -23.14 -19.77 -3.93
N GLY A 364 -23.35 -19.91 -2.62
CA GLY A 364 -23.28 -18.79 -1.70
C GLY A 364 -21.86 -18.38 -1.26
N VAL A 365 -20.85 -19.25 -1.39
CA VAL A 365 -19.44 -18.84 -1.23
C VAL A 365 -18.99 -18.10 -2.48
N GLU A 366 -19.36 -18.60 -3.66
CA GLU A 366 -19.08 -17.96 -4.94
C GLU A 366 -19.70 -16.56 -4.99
N ALA A 367 -21.01 -16.42 -4.76
CA ALA A 367 -21.69 -15.13 -4.74
C ALA A 367 -21.08 -14.14 -3.72
N ALA A 368 -20.68 -14.63 -2.54
CA ALA A 368 -20.03 -13.79 -1.53
C ALA A 368 -18.65 -13.32 -2.00
N LEU A 369 -17.79 -14.22 -2.51
CA LEU A 369 -16.46 -13.86 -2.99
C LEU A 369 -16.52 -13.01 -4.26
N GLU A 370 -17.47 -13.21 -5.15
CA GLU A 370 -17.68 -12.29 -6.28
C GLU A 370 -18.00 -10.88 -5.81
N ARG A 371 -18.82 -10.74 -4.76
CA ARG A 371 -19.16 -9.43 -4.20
C ARG A 371 -17.99 -8.78 -3.45
N ILE A 372 -17.14 -9.60 -2.81
CA ILE A 372 -15.98 -9.15 -2.02
C ILE A 372 -14.77 -8.87 -2.93
N THR A 373 -14.31 -9.88 -3.68
CA THR A 373 -13.07 -9.85 -4.47
C THR A 373 -13.28 -9.69 -5.96
N GLY A 374 -14.51 -9.68 -6.48
CA GLY A 374 -14.75 -9.65 -7.91
C GLY A 374 -14.45 -10.98 -8.59
N SER A 375 -14.83 -11.10 -9.86
CA SER A 375 -14.61 -12.31 -10.66
C SER A 375 -13.12 -12.52 -10.96
N GLY A 376 -12.65 -13.78 -10.91
CA GLY A 376 -11.27 -14.14 -11.27
C GLY A 376 -10.24 -14.03 -10.12
N HIS A 377 -10.66 -13.58 -8.93
CA HIS A 377 -9.81 -13.42 -7.76
C HIS A 377 -9.93 -14.55 -6.73
N PHE A 378 -10.55 -15.67 -7.13
CA PHE A 378 -10.68 -16.83 -6.26
C PHE A 378 -10.69 -18.14 -7.05
N SER A 379 -10.37 -19.24 -6.37
CA SER A 379 -10.59 -20.61 -6.86
C SER A 379 -11.40 -21.41 -5.85
N LEU A 380 -12.39 -22.14 -6.35
CA LEU A 380 -13.28 -22.96 -5.55
C LEU A 380 -13.11 -24.43 -5.91
N GLU A 381 -12.85 -25.26 -4.91
CA GLU A 381 -12.67 -26.69 -5.09
C GLU A 381 -13.94 -27.48 -4.78
N ASP A 382 -14.21 -28.47 -5.63
CA ASP A 382 -15.40 -29.30 -5.57
C ASP A 382 -15.38 -30.26 -4.37
N ARG A 383 -16.52 -30.42 -3.70
CA ARG A 383 -16.61 -31.01 -2.34
C ARG A 383 -16.44 -32.53 -2.25
N GLU A 384 -15.95 -33.22 -3.27
CA GLU A 384 -15.79 -34.69 -3.20
C GLU A 384 -14.71 -35.16 -2.20
N GLN A 385 -13.81 -34.26 -1.76
CA GLN A 385 -12.72 -34.60 -0.82
C GLN A 385 -12.81 -33.93 0.57
N ASN A 386 -13.71 -32.96 0.80
CA ASN A 386 -13.81 -32.23 2.08
C ASN A 386 -14.95 -32.75 2.96
N THR A 387 -14.62 -33.70 3.84
CA THR A 387 -15.53 -34.27 4.84
C THR A 387 -15.57 -33.49 6.17
N GLY A 388 -15.02 -32.28 6.25
CA GLY A 388 -15.15 -31.42 7.42
C GLY A 388 -14.62 -30.00 7.19
N PHE A 389 -15.40 -29.01 7.66
CA PHE A 389 -15.04 -27.59 7.84
C PHE A 389 -14.95 -26.72 6.57
N TYR A 390 -15.42 -25.46 6.67
CA TYR A 390 -15.11 -24.43 5.66
C TYR A 390 -13.67 -23.96 5.91
N ASN A 391 -12.78 -24.21 4.96
CA ASN A 391 -11.39 -23.77 5.05
C ASN A 391 -11.13 -22.80 3.90
N PHE A 392 -10.56 -21.64 4.23
CA PHE A 392 -10.18 -20.64 3.25
C PHE A 392 -8.68 -20.41 3.31
N LYS A 393 -8.07 -20.09 2.18
CA LYS A 393 -6.73 -19.53 2.13
C LYS A 393 -6.82 -18.18 1.44
N VAL A 394 -6.42 -17.12 2.12
CA VAL A 394 -6.38 -15.77 1.54
C VAL A 394 -4.94 -15.36 1.35
N THR A 395 -4.61 -14.81 0.19
CA THR A 395 -3.24 -14.44 -0.20
C THR A 395 -3.17 -12.97 -0.56
N ASP A 396 -2.19 -12.27 0.03
CA ASP A 396 -1.69 -10.99 -0.43
C ASP A 396 -0.67 -11.23 -1.54
N LYS A 397 -1.08 -11.05 -2.79
CA LYS A 397 -0.23 -11.28 -3.97
C LYS A 397 1.01 -10.36 -3.99
N LEU A 398 0.90 -9.14 -3.45
CA LEU A 398 1.98 -8.15 -3.49
C LEU A 398 3.03 -8.44 -2.42
N ASN A 399 2.60 -8.59 -1.16
CA ASN A 399 3.52 -8.83 -0.04
C ASN A 399 3.90 -10.29 0.15
N ARG A 400 3.33 -11.19 -0.66
CA ARG A 400 3.68 -12.62 -0.69
C ARG A 400 3.43 -13.30 0.66
N LYS A 401 2.33 -12.92 1.30
CA LYS A 401 1.84 -13.52 2.56
C LYS A 401 0.51 -14.18 2.29
N ALA A 402 0.27 -15.32 2.93
CA ALA A 402 -1.04 -15.96 2.93
C ALA A 402 -1.46 -16.28 4.37
N VAL A 403 -2.76 -16.41 4.59
CA VAL A 403 -3.33 -16.89 5.84
C VAL A 403 -4.28 -18.03 5.53
N ASN A 404 -4.06 -19.17 6.17
CA ASN A 404 -4.99 -20.28 6.17
C ASN A 404 -6.00 -20.05 7.30
N ILE A 405 -7.27 -20.18 6.99
CA ILE A 405 -8.40 -19.90 7.87
C ILE A 405 -9.24 -21.16 7.96
N THR A 406 -9.19 -21.82 9.11
CA THR A 406 -9.91 -23.07 9.34
C THR A 406 -11.03 -22.85 10.34
N VAL A 407 -12.27 -23.19 9.99
CA VAL A 407 -13.38 -23.15 10.95
C VAL A 407 -13.15 -24.19 12.05
N LYS A 408 -13.27 -23.76 13.30
CA LYS A 408 -13.09 -24.63 14.46
C LYS A 408 -14.21 -25.68 14.55
N PRO A 409 -13.90 -26.95 14.89
CA PRO A 409 -14.90 -28.01 14.98
C PRO A 409 -16.10 -27.71 15.88
N GLU A 410 -15.84 -27.06 17.02
CA GLU A 410 -16.83 -26.66 18.02
C GLU A 410 -17.84 -25.61 17.53
N VAL A 411 -17.57 -24.94 16.40
CA VAL A 411 -18.53 -24.02 15.78
C VAL A 411 -19.77 -24.80 15.32
N TYR A 412 -19.57 -25.99 14.76
CA TYR A 412 -20.68 -26.81 14.27
C TYR A 412 -21.42 -27.50 15.42
N PRO A 413 -22.77 -27.42 15.46
CA PRO A 413 -23.55 -28.21 16.40
C PRO A 413 -23.32 -29.71 16.19
N GLU A 414 -23.41 -30.50 17.27
CA GLU A 414 -23.24 -31.96 17.21
C GLU A 414 -24.16 -32.60 16.13
N ASN A 415 -23.68 -33.62 15.42
CA ASN A 415 -24.41 -34.33 14.36
C ASN A 415 -24.90 -33.46 13.17
N PHE A 416 -24.47 -32.19 13.07
CA PHE A 416 -24.93 -31.28 12.01
C PHE A 416 -24.68 -31.82 10.60
N PHE A 417 -23.48 -32.33 10.33
CA PHE A 417 -23.12 -32.87 9.02
C PHE A 417 -23.86 -34.17 8.68
N GLU A 418 -24.15 -35.00 9.69
CA GLU A 418 -24.93 -36.23 9.52
C GLU A 418 -26.37 -35.92 9.11
N LEU A 419 -27.00 -34.97 9.81
CA LEU A 419 -28.36 -34.50 9.49
C LEU A 419 -28.41 -33.79 8.13
N LYS A 420 -27.42 -32.93 7.83
CA LYS A 420 -27.30 -32.26 6.53
C LYS A 420 -27.26 -33.27 5.37
N LYS A 421 -26.48 -34.34 5.53
CA LYS A 421 -26.36 -35.42 4.55
C LYS A 421 -27.70 -36.10 4.32
N LYS A 422 -28.39 -36.52 5.38
CA LYS A 422 -29.72 -37.15 5.29
C LYS A 422 -30.76 -36.25 4.61
N VAL A 423 -30.74 -34.95 4.91
CA VAL A 423 -31.64 -33.97 4.27
C VAL A 423 -31.34 -33.85 2.78
N LYS A 424 -30.06 -33.74 2.40
CA LYS A 424 -29.64 -33.63 0.99
C LYS A 424 -29.98 -34.89 0.18
N GLU A 425 -29.82 -36.08 0.77
CA GLU A 425 -30.12 -37.37 0.15
C GLU A 425 -31.62 -37.70 0.16
N GLY A 426 -32.46 -36.87 0.78
CA GLY A 426 -33.90 -37.09 0.89
C GLY A 426 -34.29 -38.24 1.83
N THR A 427 -33.36 -38.73 2.66
CA THR A 427 -33.56 -39.85 3.59
C THR A 427 -33.99 -39.42 5.00
N ALA A 428 -33.94 -38.11 5.31
CA ALA A 428 -34.31 -37.57 6.60
C ALA A 428 -35.82 -37.64 6.88
N ILE A 429 -36.20 -38.09 8.08
CA ILE A 429 -37.58 -38.01 8.59
C ILE A 429 -37.95 -36.58 9.02
N SER A 430 -39.23 -36.31 9.28
CA SER A 430 -39.72 -34.96 9.63
C SER A 430 -39.05 -34.39 10.87
N GLU A 431 -38.83 -35.20 11.90
CA GLU A 431 -38.14 -34.82 13.14
C GLU A 431 -36.68 -34.45 12.87
N GLU A 432 -35.97 -35.23 12.04
CA GLU A 432 -34.58 -34.95 11.65
C GLU A 432 -34.48 -33.68 10.80
N LYS A 433 -35.47 -33.39 9.95
CA LYS A 433 -35.54 -32.13 9.20
C LYS A 433 -35.73 -30.93 10.14
N GLN A 434 -36.60 -31.05 11.13
CA GLN A 434 -36.81 -30.00 12.14
C GLN A 434 -35.55 -29.79 12.99
N GLU A 435 -34.91 -30.87 13.43
CA GLU A 435 -33.65 -30.82 14.17
C GLU A 435 -32.53 -30.18 13.35
N PHE A 436 -32.42 -30.53 12.06
CA PHE A 436 -31.45 -29.90 11.16
C PHE A 436 -31.68 -28.40 11.03
N GLN A 437 -32.93 -27.95 10.89
CA GLN A 437 -33.23 -26.51 10.85
C GLN A 437 -32.89 -25.81 12.17
N ALA A 438 -33.21 -26.43 13.32
CA ALA A 438 -32.85 -25.86 14.62
C ALA A 438 -31.33 -25.72 14.80
N LYS A 439 -30.55 -26.74 14.38
CA LYS A 439 -29.07 -26.66 14.40
C LYS A 439 -28.53 -25.65 13.38
N ARG A 440 -29.18 -25.49 12.23
CA ARG A 440 -28.82 -24.43 11.27
C ARG A 440 -28.99 -23.04 11.88
N VAL A 441 -30.08 -22.81 12.62
CA VAL A 441 -30.29 -21.55 13.37
C VAL A 441 -29.19 -21.33 14.40
N GLN A 442 -28.84 -22.35 15.20
CA GLN A 442 -27.73 -22.26 16.17
C GLN A 442 -26.40 -21.88 15.50
N LEU A 443 -26.11 -22.43 14.32
CA LEU A 443 -24.91 -22.10 13.56
C LEU A 443 -24.93 -20.65 13.03
N VAL A 444 -26.08 -20.18 12.55
CA VAL A 444 -26.25 -18.78 12.11
C VAL A 444 -26.04 -17.81 13.27
N GLU A 445 -26.56 -18.10 14.46
CA GLU A 445 -26.36 -17.24 15.63
C GLU A 445 -24.89 -17.14 16.02
N LYS A 446 -24.13 -18.26 16.01
CA LYS A 446 -22.68 -18.22 16.21
C LYS A 446 -21.98 -17.35 15.16
N LEU A 447 -22.34 -17.46 13.89
CA LEU A 447 -21.75 -16.66 12.81
C LEU A 447 -22.07 -15.17 12.91
N ARG A 448 -23.15 -14.78 13.60
CA ARG A 448 -23.52 -13.39 13.84
C ARG A 448 -22.78 -12.81 15.03
N TRP A 449 -22.58 -13.60 16.09
CA TRP A 449 -22.23 -13.05 17.40
C TRP A 449 -20.90 -13.53 17.98
N ASP A 450 -20.40 -14.70 17.57
CA ASP A 450 -19.09 -15.16 18.04
C ASP A 450 -17.97 -14.31 17.40
N SER A 451 -16.89 -14.09 18.15
CA SER A 451 -15.68 -13.43 17.66
C SER A 451 -14.95 -14.28 16.60
N LEU A 452 -14.10 -13.64 15.79
CA LEU A 452 -13.30 -14.34 14.78
C LEU A 452 -12.40 -15.42 15.40
N GLU A 453 -11.89 -15.18 16.61
CA GLU A 453 -11.08 -16.14 17.38
C GLU A 453 -11.88 -17.34 17.86
N GLN A 454 -13.17 -17.18 18.17
CA GLN A 454 -14.06 -18.30 18.52
C GLN A 454 -14.45 -19.11 17.29
N LEU A 455 -14.53 -18.47 16.12
CA LEU A 455 -14.93 -19.11 14.87
C LEU A 455 -13.78 -19.84 14.15
N PHE A 456 -12.59 -19.25 14.12
CA PHE A 456 -11.50 -19.69 13.26
C PHE A 456 -10.20 -19.98 14.00
N THR A 457 -9.39 -20.85 13.40
CA THR A 457 -7.96 -20.94 13.64
C THR A 457 -7.25 -20.33 12.44
N LEU A 458 -6.35 -19.38 12.69
CA LEU A 458 -5.54 -18.72 11.66
C LEU A 458 -4.12 -19.27 11.69
N GLU A 459 -3.57 -19.52 10.51
CA GLU A 459 -2.16 -19.87 10.33
C GLU A 459 -1.58 -19.00 9.22
N THR A 460 -0.77 -18.02 9.61
CA THR A 460 -0.08 -17.12 8.67
C THR A 460 1.12 -17.83 8.07
N VAL A 461 1.11 -17.99 6.76
CA VAL A 461 2.14 -18.62 5.97
C VAL A 461 2.89 -17.52 5.22
N GLN A 462 4.17 -17.30 5.55
CA GLN A 462 5.07 -16.64 4.62
C GLN A 462 5.31 -17.60 3.45
N SER A 463 5.08 -17.11 2.22
CA SER A 463 5.15 -17.89 0.98
C SER A 463 6.15 -19.06 1.07
N GLY A 464 5.58 -20.24 1.28
CA GLY A 464 6.26 -21.52 1.36
C GLY A 464 6.72 -21.94 -0.02
N SER A 465 7.93 -22.50 -0.09
CA SER A 465 8.56 -23.09 -1.29
C SER A 465 8.49 -22.23 -2.57
N THR A 466 9.64 -21.66 -2.96
CA THR A 466 9.82 -21.13 -4.32
C THR A 466 10.00 -22.29 -5.31
N GLY A 467 9.41 -22.19 -6.50
CA GLY A 467 9.65 -23.05 -7.66
C GLY A 467 10.03 -22.22 -8.89
N ILE A 468 10.65 -22.83 -9.89
CA ILE A 468 11.05 -22.19 -11.15
C ILE A 468 10.22 -22.78 -12.28
N LEU A 469 9.51 -21.92 -13.01
CA LEU A 469 8.79 -22.28 -14.23
C LEU A 469 9.56 -21.77 -15.43
N VAL A 470 10.15 -22.66 -16.23
CA VAL A 470 10.84 -22.28 -17.47
C VAL A 470 9.82 -22.24 -18.60
N LEU A 471 9.64 -21.05 -19.17
CA LEU A 471 8.65 -20.80 -20.22
C LEU A 471 9.33 -20.81 -21.60
N ALA A 472 8.84 -21.67 -22.49
CA ALA A 472 9.36 -21.80 -23.84
C ALA A 472 8.23 -21.78 -24.87
N HIS A 473 8.55 -21.38 -26.10
CA HIS A 473 7.56 -21.39 -27.19
C HIS A 473 7.03 -22.80 -27.47
N GLY A 474 7.91 -23.77 -27.73
CA GLY A 474 7.51 -25.14 -28.09
C GLY A 474 7.26 -25.31 -29.59
N SER A 475 7.30 -26.56 -30.05
CA SER A 475 7.11 -26.93 -31.46
C SER A 475 6.51 -28.33 -31.55
N GLY A 476 5.76 -28.63 -32.62
CA GLY A 476 5.32 -29.99 -32.92
C GLY A 476 6.45 -30.99 -33.26
N GLN A 477 7.72 -30.55 -33.25
CA GLN A 477 8.89 -31.39 -33.52
C GLN A 477 9.71 -31.64 -32.25
N ASP A 478 9.80 -32.90 -31.83
CA ASP A 478 10.57 -33.31 -30.64
C ASP A 478 12.04 -32.89 -30.71
N SER A 479 12.66 -32.88 -31.90
CA SER A 479 14.05 -32.46 -32.09
C SER A 479 14.29 -30.99 -31.74
N TRP A 480 13.25 -30.14 -31.79
CA TRP A 480 13.33 -28.75 -31.37
C TRP A 480 13.16 -28.61 -29.86
N ASN A 481 12.25 -29.40 -29.27
CA ASN A 481 11.89 -29.35 -27.85
C ASN A 481 12.95 -30.01 -26.95
N GLN A 482 13.60 -31.08 -27.39
CA GLN A 482 14.50 -31.88 -26.55
C GLN A 482 15.68 -31.06 -25.98
N PRO A 483 16.38 -30.20 -26.74
CA PRO A 483 17.44 -29.36 -26.18
C PRO A 483 16.95 -28.40 -25.09
N VAL A 484 15.70 -27.93 -25.16
CA VAL A 484 15.09 -27.12 -24.11
C VAL A 484 14.88 -27.96 -22.85
N ILE A 485 14.27 -29.15 -23.00
CA ILE A 485 14.02 -30.07 -21.88
C ILE A 485 15.34 -30.47 -21.19
N ASP A 486 16.37 -30.78 -21.98
CA ASP A 486 17.70 -31.13 -21.47
C ASP A 486 18.33 -29.96 -20.70
N ALA A 487 18.19 -28.73 -21.20
CA ALA A 487 18.69 -27.55 -20.51
C ALA A 487 17.97 -27.33 -19.16
N VAL A 488 16.65 -27.52 -19.11
CA VAL A 488 15.87 -27.41 -17.87
C VAL A 488 16.26 -28.49 -16.85
N GLN A 489 16.46 -29.74 -17.29
CA GLN A 489 16.90 -30.84 -16.42
C GLN A 489 18.29 -30.62 -15.81
N ASN A 490 19.13 -29.83 -16.48
CA ASN A 490 20.48 -29.50 -16.01
C ASN A 490 20.55 -28.25 -15.12
N VAL A 491 19.41 -27.58 -14.84
CA VAL A 491 19.36 -26.42 -13.95
C VAL A 491 19.73 -26.86 -12.53
N LYS A 492 20.75 -26.21 -11.96
CA LYS A 492 21.16 -26.41 -10.56
C LYS A 492 20.42 -25.41 -9.68
N SER A 493 19.40 -25.87 -8.99
CA SER A 493 18.53 -25.05 -8.14
C SER A 493 18.19 -25.77 -6.84
N PRO A 494 18.12 -25.06 -5.70
CA PRO A 494 17.51 -25.59 -4.47
C PRO A 494 15.98 -25.67 -4.58
N PHE A 495 15.39 -25.08 -5.62
CA PHE A 495 13.95 -25.04 -5.88
C PHE A 495 13.55 -26.06 -6.96
N PRO A 496 12.34 -26.66 -6.88
CA PRO A 496 11.81 -27.49 -7.97
C PRO A 496 11.71 -26.68 -9.26
N VAL A 497 12.01 -27.32 -10.39
CA VAL A 497 12.06 -26.69 -11.71
C VAL A 497 11.18 -27.47 -12.68
N GLU A 498 10.24 -26.80 -13.34
CA GLU A 498 9.38 -27.38 -14.37
C GLU A 498 9.43 -26.57 -15.66
N ALA A 499 9.22 -27.23 -16.80
CA ALA A 499 9.13 -26.58 -18.11
C ALA A 499 7.66 -26.49 -18.56
N GLY A 500 7.22 -25.28 -18.91
CA GLY A 500 5.93 -25.02 -19.54
C GLY A 500 6.11 -24.50 -20.96
N PHE A 501 5.41 -25.11 -21.91
CA PHE A 501 5.43 -24.71 -23.32
C PHE A 501 4.14 -23.99 -23.70
N LEU A 502 4.27 -22.90 -24.45
CA LEU A 502 3.13 -22.15 -24.99
C LEU A 502 2.38 -22.98 -26.05
N GLU A 503 3.12 -23.67 -26.93
CA GLU A 503 2.55 -24.41 -28.05
C GLU A 503 3.08 -25.85 -28.20
N SER A 504 2.20 -26.72 -28.70
CA SER A 504 2.55 -27.93 -29.45
C SER A 504 3.47 -28.96 -28.77
N VAL A 505 3.51 -29.02 -27.43
CA VAL A 505 4.23 -30.08 -26.68
C VAL A 505 3.28 -30.87 -25.77
N PRO A 506 2.88 -32.10 -26.16
CA PRO A 506 1.90 -32.89 -25.40
C PRO A 506 2.29 -33.10 -23.92
N GLY A 507 1.41 -32.72 -23.01
CA GLY A 507 1.56 -32.95 -21.55
C GLY A 507 2.63 -32.08 -20.87
N LYS A 508 3.09 -31.02 -21.53
CA LYS A 508 4.08 -30.07 -20.98
C LYS A 508 3.64 -28.61 -21.19
N ASP A 509 2.33 -28.34 -21.29
CA ASP A 509 1.80 -26.97 -21.35
C ASP A 509 2.04 -26.19 -20.05
N ILE A 510 1.95 -24.85 -20.14
CA ILE A 510 2.14 -23.94 -19.00
C ILE A 510 1.21 -24.27 -17.81
N PRO A 511 -0.12 -24.47 -18.00
CA PRO A 511 -1.00 -24.86 -16.89
C PRO A 511 -0.58 -26.16 -16.20
N THR A 512 -0.13 -27.15 -16.96
CA THR A 512 0.33 -28.44 -16.41
C THR A 512 1.62 -28.29 -15.60
N ALA A 513 2.54 -27.44 -16.06
CA ALA A 513 3.78 -27.16 -15.33
C ALA A 513 3.49 -26.43 -14.00
N ILE A 514 2.58 -25.46 -14.00
CA ILE A 514 2.13 -24.75 -12.79
C ILE A 514 1.52 -25.74 -11.79
N ARG A 515 0.55 -26.56 -12.22
CA ARG A 515 -0.07 -27.58 -11.36
C ARG A 515 0.94 -28.54 -10.73
N LYS A 516 2.01 -28.90 -11.45
CA LYS A 516 3.09 -29.75 -10.91
C LYS A 516 3.91 -29.05 -9.84
N LEU A 517 4.19 -27.75 -10.01
CA LEU A 517 4.88 -26.96 -8.99
C LEU A 517 3.99 -26.82 -7.76
N GLU A 518 2.72 -26.47 -7.93
CA GLU A 518 1.75 -26.33 -6.83
C GLU A 518 1.53 -27.66 -6.09
N ALA A 519 1.47 -28.78 -6.81
CA ALA A 519 1.40 -30.11 -6.19
C ALA A 519 2.64 -30.48 -5.36
N GLN A 520 3.78 -29.80 -5.58
CA GLN A 520 4.99 -29.91 -4.76
C GLN A 520 4.99 -28.92 -3.58
N GLY A 521 3.88 -28.22 -3.34
CA GLY A 521 3.75 -27.20 -2.29
C GLY A 521 4.39 -25.86 -2.66
N VAL A 522 4.67 -25.60 -3.94
CA VAL A 522 5.20 -24.31 -4.39
C VAL A 522 4.13 -23.24 -4.29
N GLU A 523 4.38 -22.20 -3.48
CA GLU A 523 3.48 -21.05 -3.33
C GLU A 523 4.03 -19.80 -4.02
N ARG A 524 5.28 -19.83 -4.50
CA ARG A 524 5.87 -18.80 -5.35
C ARG A 524 6.54 -19.40 -6.58
N ILE A 525 6.13 -18.98 -7.76
CA ILE A 525 6.72 -19.40 -9.03
C ILE A 525 7.53 -18.25 -9.62
N ILE A 526 8.82 -18.49 -9.87
CA ILE A 526 9.63 -17.61 -10.70
C ILE A 526 9.55 -18.13 -12.13
N ALA A 527 8.83 -17.41 -12.97
CA ALA A 527 8.64 -17.71 -14.37
C ALA A 527 9.81 -17.12 -15.18
N VAL A 528 10.64 -17.99 -15.76
CA VAL A 528 11.82 -17.62 -16.56
C VAL A 528 11.56 -17.89 -18.04
N PRO A 529 11.26 -16.85 -18.85
CA PRO A 529 11.11 -17.00 -20.28
C PRO A 529 12.47 -17.25 -20.95
N ILE A 530 12.58 -18.33 -21.71
CA ILE A 530 13.76 -18.60 -22.57
C ILE A 530 13.50 -18.17 -24.02
N PHE A 531 12.96 -16.97 -24.18
CA PHE A 531 12.81 -16.29 -25.46
C PHE A 531 14.04 -15.40 -25.73
N VAL A 532 14.40 -15.18 -27.00
CA VAL A 532 15.61 -14.41 -27.33
C VAL A 532 15.50 -12.94 -26.89
N ALA A 533 14.29 -12.38 -26.88
CA ALA A 533 14.04 -11.01 -26.45
C ALA A 533 12.81 -10.93 -25.53
N SER A 534 12.86 -10.07 -24.51
CA SER A 534 11.76 -9.79 -23.58
C SER A 534 10.59 -9.06 -24.25
N ALA A 535 10.84 -8.33 -25.34
CA ALA A 535 9.82 -7.67 -26.14
C ALA A 535 9.31 -8.62 -27.22
N SER A 536 8.48 -9.59 -26.82
CA SER A 536 7.83 -10.55 -27.70
C SER A 536 6.33 -10.56 -27.40
N GLY A 537 5.49 -10.51 -28.44
CA GLY A 537 4.04 -10.69 -28.28
C GLY A 537 3.66 -11.94 -27.47
N HIS A 538 4.37 -13.05 -27.64
CA HIS A 538 4.18 -14.26 -26.83
C HIS A 538 4.41 -14.07 -25.33
N ILE A 539 5.26 -13.11 -24.93
CA ILE A 539 5.43 -12.77 -23.52
C ILE A 539 4.21 -12.01 -22.99
N GLU A 540 3.56 -11.17 -23.81
CA GLU A 540 2.31 -10.50 -23.42
C GLU A 540 1.13 -11.48 -23.33
N GLU A 541 1.08 -12.47 -24.23
CA GLU A 541 0.14 -13.60 -24.15
C GLU A 541 0.32 -14.36 -22.84
N ILE A 542 1.58 -14.72 -22.52
CA ILE A 542 1.93 -15.39 -21.27
C ILE A 542 1.55 -14.53 -20.06
N LYS A 543 1.83 -13.22 -20.06
CA LYS A 543 1.47 -12.33 -18.94
C LYS A 543 -0.04 -12.35 -18.71
N TYR A 544 -0.83 -12.22 -19.78
CA TYR A 544 -2.29 -12.29 -19.70
C TYR A 544 -2.75 -13.64 -19.13
N MET A 545 -2.22 -14.74 -19.67
CA MET A 545 -2.49 -16.10 -19.18
C MET A 545 -2.11 -16.29 -17.71
N LEU A 546 -1.06 -15.63 -17.20
CA LEU A 546 -0.62 -15.73 -15.81
C LEU A 546 -1.25 -14.67 -14.89
N GLY A 547 -2.24 -13.91 -15.36
CA GLY A 547 -2.87 -12.83 -14.58
C GLY A 547 -1.89 -11.71 -14.18
N LEU A 548 -0.82 -11.53 -14.94
CA LEU A 548 0.15 -10.45 -14.77
C LEU A 548 -0.25 -9.25 -15.63
N PRO A 549 0.19 -8.02 -15.28
CA PRO A 549 -0.03 -6.85 -16.13
C PRO A 549 0.44 -7.11 -17.56
N SER A 550 -0.49 -7.02 -18.51
CA SER A 550 -0.30 -7.28 -19.94
C SER A 550 -0.85 -6.13 -20.77
N SER A 551 -0.29 -5.89 -21.95
CA SER A 551 -0.84 -4.94 -22.91
C SER A 551 -2.05 -5.48 -23.70
N ILE A 552 -2.36 -6.78 -23.58
CA ILE A 552 -3.48 -7.43 -24.28
C ILE A 552 -4.81 -7.07 -23.61
N THR A 553 -5.78 -6.59 -24.41
CA THR A 553 -7.13 -6.29 -23.88
C THR A 553 -8.01 -7.54 -23.77
N PRO A 554 -9.08 -7.54 -22.96
CA PRO A 554 -10.02 -8.66 -22.90
C PRO A 554 -10.61 -9.05 -24.27
N GLU A 555 -10.86 -8.09 -25.16
CA GLU A 555 -11.37 -8.35 -26.51
C GLU A 555 -10.33 -9.05 -27.39
N GLU A 556 -9.07 -8.62 -27.31
CA GLU A 556 -7.95 -9.24 -28.04
C GLU A 556 -7.70 -10.67 -27.53
N ALA A 557 -7.76 -10.87 -26.21
CA ALA A 557 -7.65 -12.19 -25.60
C ALA A 557 -8.73 -13.16 -26.09
N VAL A 558 -9.99 -12.71 -26.18
CA VAL A 558 -11.09 -13.52 -26.73
C VAL A 558 -10.86 -13.85 -28.21
N ALA A 559 -10.34 -12.90 -29.00
CA ALA A 559 -10.06 -13.10 -30.42
C ALA A 559 -8.93 -14.13 -30.66
N GLU A 560 -7.91 -14.12 -29.81
CA GLU A 560 -6.77 -15.05 -29.86
C GLU A 560 -7.01 -16.37 -29.10
N GLY A 561 -8.16 -16.50 -28.42
CA GLY A 561 -8.50 -17.69 -27.63
C GLY A 561 -7.62 -17.87 -26.39
N LEU A 562 -7.13 -16.77 -25.82
CA LEU A 562 -6.35 -16.75 -24.59
C LEU A 562 -7.28 -16.78 -23.38
N GLU A 563 -7.01 -17.70 -22.45
CA GLU A 563 -7.75 -17.81 -21.19
C GLU A 563 -6.77 -17.64 -20.01
N PRO A 564 -7.13 -16.85 -18.98
CA PRO A 564 -6.37 -16.79 -17.74
C PRO A 564 -6.25 -18.18 -17.10
N ILE A 565 -5.03 -18.53 -16.71
CA ILE A 565 -4.71 -19.77 -16.02
C ILE A 565 -5.03 -19.61 -14.55
N GLN A 566 -5.82 -20.52 -14.01
CA GLN A 566 -6.05 -20.61 -12.58
C GLN A 566 -4.77 -21.10 -11.87
N HIS A 567 -4.26 -20.31 -10.95
CA HIS A 567 -3.13 -20.66 -10.09
C HIS A 567 -3.25 -19.98 -8.72
N SER A 568 -2.76 -20.69 -7.71
CA SER A 568 -2.65 -20.27 -6.31
C SER A 568 -1.28 -19.67 -5.97
N ALA A 569 -0.24 -20.09 -6.70
CA ALA A 569 1.10 -19.59 -6.48
C ALA A 569 1.22 -18.14 -6.95
N VAL A 570 2.00 -17.33 -6.21
CA VAL A 570 2.40 -15.99 -6.66
C VAL A 570 3.42 -16.14 -7.78
N ILE A 571 3.11 -15.63 -8.96
CA ILE A 571 3.98 -15.75 -10.13
C ILE A 571 4.73 -14.44 -10.36
N GLU A 572 6.05 -14.53 -10.53
CA GLU A 572 6.92 -13.42 -10.90
C GLU A 572 7.61 -13.75 -12.22
N LEU A 573 7.45 -12.89 -13.22
CA LEU A 573 8.08 -13.07 -14.53
C LEU A 573 9.44 -12.35 -14.57
N THR A 574 10.49 -13.08 -14.92
CA THR A 574 11.82 -12.49 -15.14
C THR A 574 11.97 -11.97 -16.58
N PRO A 575 12.98 -11.13 -16.87
CA PRO A 575 13.39 -10.89 -18.25
C PRO A 575 13.79 -12.19 -18.95
N ALA A 576 13.73 -12.17 -20.28
CA ALA A 576 14.10 -13.28 -21.15
C ALA A 576 15.63 -13.40 -21.31
N LEU A 577 16.10 -14.03 -22.40
CA LEU A 577 17.53 -14.21 -22.65
C LEU A 577 18.23 -12.86 -22.91
N ASP A 578 17.61 -11.99 -23.71
CA ASP A 578 18.07 -10.64 -24.05
C ASP A 578 19.58 -10.59 -24.39
N ASP A 579 20.28 -9.57 -23.88
CA ASP A 579 21.70 -9.36 -24.04
C ASP A 579 22.53 -9.95 -22.88
N HIS A 580 21.97 -10.88 -22.11
CA HIS A 580 22.58 -11.43 -20.91
C HIS A 580 24.02 -11.96 -21.18
N ILE A 581 24.94 -11.77 -20.23
CA ILE A 581 26.36 -12.11 -20.40
C ILE A 581 26.62 -13.57 -20.80
N LEU A 582 25.79 -14.48 -20.29
CA LEU A 582 25.81 -15.90 -20.67
C LEU A 582 25.40 -16.18 -22.12
N VAL A 583 24.55 -15.35 -22.72
CA VAL A 583 24.22 -15.41 -24.16
C VAL A 583 25.45 -15.01 -24.97
N ALA A 584 26.15 -13.94 -24.59
CA ALA A 584 27.41 -13.55 -25.21
C ALA A 584 28.46 -14.67 -25.12
N GLY A 585 28.57 -15.35 -23.97
CA GLY A 585 29.44 -16.53 -23.79
C GLY A 585 29.09 -17.68 -24.75
N ILE A 586 27.80 -17.99 -24.93
CA ILE A 586 27.36 -19.00 -25.90
C ILE A 586 27.79 -18.60 -27.31
N LEU A 587 27.48 -17.37 -27.72
CA LEU A 587 27.82 -16.87 -29.06
C LEU A 587 29.33 -16.92 -29.30
N ASN A 588 30.14 -16.53 -28.31
CA ASN A 588 31.58 -16.63 -28.39
C ASN A 588 32.05 -18.08 -28.59
N ASP A 589 31.54 -19.04 -27.82
CA ASP A 589 31.93 -20.45 -27.96
C ASP A 589 31.54 -21.03 -29.33
N ARG A 590 30.40 -20.59 -29.90
CA ARG A 590 29.99 -20.96 -31.26
C ARG A 590 30.86 -20.30 -32.33
N ILE A 591 31.21 -19.03 -32.18
CA ILE A 591 32.05 -18.30 -33.14
C ILE A 591 33.48 -18.85 -33.10
N ALA A 592 34.00 -19.15 -31.91
CA ALA A 592 35.35 -19.70 -31.71
C ALA A 592 35.57 -21.05 -32.39
N SER A 593 34.50 -21.81 -32.68
CA SER A 593 34.62 -23.09 -33.41
C SER A 593 34.91 -22.92 -34.90
N VAL A 594 34.64 -21.72 -35.46
CA VAL A 594 34.83 -21.39 -36.88
C VAL A 594 35.80 -20.23 -37.12
N SER A 595 36.07 -19.42 -36.09
CA SER A 595 37.04 -18.33 -36.10
C SER A 595 38.47 -18.88 -36.18
N GLN A 596 39.33 -18.21 -36.95
CA GLN A 596 40.75 -18.51 -37.06
C GLN A 596 41.61 -17.34 -36.58
N GLN A 597 41.22 -16.11 -36.90
CA GLN A 597 41.93 -14.89 -36.54
C GLN A 597 40.93 -13.76 -36.26
N ALA A 598 40.43 -13.68 -35.02
CA ALA A 598 39.41 -12.70 -34.61
C ALA A 598 39.72 -11.26 -35.08
N ALA A 599 40.97 -10.81 -34.97
CA ALA A 599 41.40 -9.46 -35.38
C ALA A 599 41.28 -9.17 -36.90
N GLN A 600 40.99 -10.17 -37.73
CA GLN A 600 40.76 -10.06 -39.19
C GLN A 600 39.35 -10.51 -39.59
N GLU A 601 38.46 -10.72 -38.62
CA GLU A 601 37.14 -11.28 -38.81
C GLU A 601 36.05 -10.31 -38.37
N VAL A 602 34.99 -10.25 -39.17
CA VAL A 602 33.78 -9.48 -38.85
C VAL A 602 32.65 -10.44 -38.54
N VAL A 603 31.99 -10.25 -37.41
CA VAL A 603 30.84 -11.06 -37.00
C VAL A 603 29.55 -10.31 -37.32
N VAL A 604 28.59 -10.98 -37.97
CA VAL A 604 27.23 -10.48 -38.18
C VAL A 604 26.24 -11.36 -37.45
N LEU A 605 25.61 -10.83 -36.40
CA LEU A 605 24.56 -11.50 -35.64
C LEU A 605 23.25 -11.52 -36.43
N ALA A 606 22.74 -12.71 -36.75
CA ALA A 606 21.53 -12.89 -37.56
C ALA A 606 20.31 -13.23 -36.67
N ALA A 607 19.38 -12.28 -36.55
CA ALA A 607 18.12 -12.45 -35.82
C ALA A 607 16.93 -12.65 -36.77
N HIS A 608 15.78 -13.15 -36.29
CA HIS A 608 14.58 -13.27 -37.14
C HIS A 608 13.94 -11.89 -37.40
N GLY A 609 13.82 -11.10 -36.33
CA GLY A 609 13.23 -9.76 -36.31
C GLY A 609 11.69 -9.74 -36.34
N THR A 610 11.13 -8.55 -36.19
CA THR A 610 9.70 -8.33 -35.89
C THR A 610 9.14 -7.18 -36.73
N SER A 611 7.82 -7.20 -36.95
CA SER A 611 7.07 -6.10 -37.59
C SER A 611 6.69 -4.99 -36.60
N SER A 612 6.75 -5.24 -35.29
CA SER A 612 6.47 -4.22 -34.26
C SER A 612 7.64 -3.25 -34.13
N THR A 613 7.37 -1.95 -34.20
CA THR A 613 8.39 -0.90 -34.07
C THR A 613 9.02 -0.87 -32.68
N GLU A 614 8.23 -1.15 -31.64
CA GLU A 614 8.66 -1.13 -30.24
C GLU A 614 9.54 -2.34 -29.93
N GLU A 615 9.08 -3.54 -30.31
CA GLU A 615 9.88 -4.76 -30.16
C GLU A 615 11.19 -4.66 -30.95
N LEU A 616 11.15 -4.09 -32.16
CA LEU A 616 12.34 -3.93 -32.99
C LEU A 616 13.39 -3.04 -32.32
N ALA A 617 12.99 -2.02 -31.55
CA ALA A 617 13.93 -1.18 -30.80
C ALA A 617 14.68 -1.98 -29.72
N VAL A 618 13.97 -2.86 -29.01
CA VAL A 618 14.57 -3.75 -27.99
C VAL A 618 15.51 -4.77 -28.64
N TRP A 619 15.12 -5.37 -29.77
CA TRP A 619 15.99 -6.26 -30.54
C TRP A 619 17.29 -5.58 -30.95
N LYS A 620 17.22 -4.34 -31.46
CA LYS A 620 18.40 -3.55 -31.84
C LYS A 620 19.30 -3.25 -30.65
N HIS A 621 18.72 -2.86 -29.52
CA HIS A 621 19.45 -2.63 -28.28
C HIS A 621 20.20 -3.90 -27.86
N ASN A 622 19.50 -5.03 -27.77
CA ASN A 622 20.08 -6.30 -27.33
C ASN A 622 21.21 -6.77 -28.24
N LEU A 623 21.01 -6.73 -29.56
CA LEU A 623 22.02 -7.15 -30.54
C LEU A 623 23.24 -6.23 -30.55
N THR A 624 23.04 -4.93 -30.35
CA THR A 624 24.15 -3.96 -30.22
C THR A 624 24.97 -4.23 -28.98
N SER A 625 24.30 -4.44 -27.84
CA SER A 625 24.95 -4.78 -26.56
C SER A 625 25.73 -6.09 -26.64
N LEU A 626 25.13 -7.15 -27.20
CA LEU A 626 25.82 -8.43 -27.45
C LEU A 626 27.02 -8.26 -28.38
N GLY A 627 26.87 -7.48 -29.46
CA GLY A 627 27.96 -7.20 -30.39
C GLY A 627 29.13 -6.47 -29.73
N GLN A 628 28.84 -5.50 -28.87
CA GLN A 628 29.86 -4.78 -28.09
C GLN A 628 30.61 -5.71 -27.14
N LYS A 629 29.88 -6.55 -26.38
CA LYS A 629 30.46 -7.57 -25.47
C LYS A 629 31.42 -8.50 -26.22
N LEU A 630 31.02 -8.98 -27.40
CA LEU A 630 31.86 -9.84 -28.25
C LEU A 630 33.11 -9.10 -28.76
N LYS A 631 32.95 -7.86 -29.24
CA LYS A 631 34.04 -7.07 -29.81
C LYS A 631 35.10 -6.70 -28.76
N GLU A 632 34.67 -6.16 -27.62
CA GLU A 632 35.57 -5.67 -26.58
C GLU A 632 36.38 -6.79 -25.93
N LYS A 633 35.77 -7.96 -25.72
CA LYS A 633 36.41 -9.05 -24.98
C LYS A 633 37.23 -9.99 -25.85
N HIS A 634 36.84 -10.19 -27.10
CA HIS A 634 37.46 -11.20 -27.97
C HIS A 634 38.23 -10.61 -29.15
N GLY A 635 38.22 -9.28 -29.33
CA GLY A 635 39.09 -8.57 -30.26
C GLY A 635 38.74 -8.77 -31.73
N PHE A 636 37.46 -9.02 -32.05
CA PHE A 636 36.99 -9.06 -33.43
C PHE A 636 37.18 -7.72 -34.14
N LEU A 637 37.46 -7.74 -35.45
CA LEU A 637 37.66 -6.53 -36.24
C LEU A 637 36.43 -5.63 -36.20
N ASP A 638 35.26 -6.24 -36.40
CA ASP A 638 33.97 -5.57 -36.28
C ASP A 638 32.86 -6.56 -35.89
N VAL A 639 31.80 -6.06 -35.26
CA VAL A 639 30.61 -6.85 -34.95
C VAL A 639 29.38 -6.03 -35.26
N ASP A 640 28.48 -6.58 -36.07
CA ASP A 640 27.24 -5.93 -36.52
C ASP A 640 26.07 -6.93 -36.44
N TYR A 641 24.85 -6.52 -36.80
CA TYR A 641 23.68 -7.38 -36.76
C TYR A 641 22.71 -7.11 -37.92
N GLY A 642 21.88 -8.10 -38.25
CA GLY A 642 20.82 -7.91 -39.24
C GLY A 642 19.68 -8.92 -39.11
N PHE A 643 18.52 -8.56 -39.68
CA PHE A 643 17.29 -9.34 -39.58
C PHE A 643 17.03 -10.19 -40.83
N ALA A 644 16.79 -11.49 -40.63
CA ALA A 644 16.68 -12.48 -41.69
C ALA A 644 15.24 -12.67 -42.23
N ALA A 645 14.23 -12.24 -41.48
CA ALA A 645 12.82 -12.37 -41.86
C ALA A 645 12.12 -11.01 -41.96
N VAL A 646 12.07 -10.24 -40.88
CA VAL A 646 11.32 -8.96 -40.80
C VAL A 646 12.11 -7.94 -40.00
N GLY A 647 12.14 -6.68 -40.43
CA GLY A 647 12.82 -5.58 -39.74
C GLY A 647 14.09 -5.08 -40.44
N GLU A 648 14.54 -3.90 -40.04
CA GLU A 648 15.72 -3.22 -40.61
C GLU A 648 16.79 -3.00 -39.52
N PRO A 649 18.10 -3.17 -39.82
CA PRO A 649 18.62 -3.41 -41.16
C PRO A 649 18.48 -4.87 -41.61
N GLY A 650 18.11 -5.08 -42.87
CA GLY A 650 18.00 -6.42 -43.46
C GLY A 650 19.36 -7.14 -43.49
N LEU A 651 19.37 -8.43 -43.12
CA LEU A 651 20.60 -9.22 -42.96
C LEU A 651 21.51 -9.21 -44.19
N ARG A 652 20.92 -9.30 -45.40
CA ARG A 652 21.70 -9.27 -46.64
C ARG A 652 22.43 -7.94 -46.83
N ALA A 653 21.75 -6.82 -46.59
CA ALA A 653 22.31 -5.49 -46.76
C ALA A 653 23.49 -5.25 -45.81
N VAL A 654 23.38 -5.72 -44.55
CA VAL A 654 24.46 -5.63 -43.57
C VAL A 654 25.67 -6.46 -44.01
N VAL A 655 25.46 -7.70 -44.45
CA VAL A 655 26.55 -8.56 -44.95
C VAL A 655 27.27 -7.93 -46.15
N GLU A 656 26.54 -7.39 -47.12
CA GLU A 656 27.11 -6.72 -48.31
C GLU A 656 27.87 -5.42 -47.94
N ASP A 657 27.33 -4.64 -47.00
CA ASP A 657 27.95 -3.41 -46.51
C ASP A 657 29.24 -3.71 -45.74
N ARG A 658 29.24 -4.69 -44.83
CA ARG A 658 30.43 -5.10 -44.09
C ARG A 658 31.52 -5.72 -44.98
N GLN A 659 31.14 -6.50 -46.01
CA GLN A 659 32.09 -7.00 -47.01
C GLN A 659 32.75 -5.86 -47.80
N THR A 660 31.99 -4.79 -48.10
CA THR A 660 32.50 -3.62 -48.81
C THR A 660 33.38 -2.75 -47.91
N ALA A 661 33.00 -2.57 -46.64
CA ALA A 661 33.73 -1.77 -45.67
C ALA A 661 35.06 -2.41 -45.25
N HIS A 662 35.14 -3.73 -45.22
CA HIS A 662 36.31 -4.49 -44.75
C HIS A 662 36.82 -5.48 -45.83
N PRO A 663 37.38 -4.98 -46.96
CA PRO A 663 37.84 -5.84 -48.04
C PRO A 663 38.98 -6.76 -47.59
N GLY A 664 38.76 -8.07 -47.68
CA GLY A 664 39.72 -9.11 -47.26
C GLY A 664 39.53 -9.63 -45.83
N ALA A 665 38.58 -9.09 -45.06
CA ALA A 665 38.16 -9.70 -43.80
C ALA A 665 37.27 -10.93 -44.05
N SER A 666 37.38 -11.94 -43.19
CA SER A 666 36.46 -13.08 -43.21
C SER A 666 35.18 -12.72 -42.45
N LEU A 667 34.02 -12.98 -43.05
CA LEU A 667 32.73 -12.63 -42.46
C LEU A 667 32.08 -13.87 -41.82
N ILE A 668 31.81 -13.84 -40.53
CA ILE A 668 31.12 -14.91 -39.80
C ILE A 668 29.68 -14.50 -39.55
N VAL A 669 28.71 -15.27 -40.03
CA VAL A 669 27.29 -15.03 -39.75
C VAL A 669 26.84 -15.97 -38.64
N MET A 670 26.49 -15.42 -37.48
CA MET A 670 26.09 -16.19 -36.29
C MET A 670 24.60 -16.00 -35.99
N PRO A 671 23.75 -17.04 -36.14
CA PRO A 671 22.34 -16.92 -35.80
C PRO A 671 22.09 -16.76 -34.30
N VAL A 672 21.22 -15.84 -33.93
CA VAL A 672 20.76 -15.65 -32.55
C VAL A 672 19.35 -16.22 -32.42
N MET A 673 19.28 -17.55 -32.28
CA MET A 673 18.02 -18.33 -32.19
C MET A 673 18.10 -19.31 -31.03
N LEU A 674 16.99 -19.55 -30.35
CA LEU A 674 16.94 -20.47 -29.21
C LEU A 674 17.39 -21.89 -29.60
N SER A 675 16.82 -22.45 -30.67
CA SER A 675 17.09 -23.82 -31.16
C SER A 675 17.13 -23.84 -32.70
N GLU A 676 17.81 -24.84 -33.29
CA GLU A 676 17.91 -24.95 -34.74
C GLU A 676 16.57 -25.29 -35.39
N GLY A 677 16.34 -24.74 -36.59
CA GLY A 677 15.12 -25.00 -37.35
C GLY A 677 15.19 -24.43 -38.76
N THR A 678 14.03 -24.23 -39.39
CA THR A 678 13.92 -23.75 -40.77
C THR A 678 14.64 -22.41 -40.99
N LEU A 679 14.63 -21.51 -40.01
CA LEU A 679 15.29 -20.22 -40.11
C LEU A 679 16.82 -20.36 -40.22
N THR A 680 17.43 -21.14 -39.33
CA THR A 680 18.88 -21.35 -39.27
C THR A 680 19.40 -22.27 -40.37
N SER A 681 18.59 -23.25 -40.80
CA SER A 681 19.00 -24.26 -41.77
C SER A 681 18.72 -23.85 -43.22
N ASN A 682 17.67 -23.07 -43.47
CA ASN A 682 17.21 -22.75 -44.84
C ASN A 682 17.11 -21.25 -45.10
N LYS A 683 16.41 -20.49 -44.24
CA LYS A 683 16.10 -19.08 -44.52
C LYS A 683 17.35 -18.21 -44.56
N ILE A 684 18.19 -18.23 -43.52
CA ILE A 684 19.42 -17.43 -43.46
C ILE A 684 20.34 -17.77 -44.66
N PRO A 685 20.65 -19.06 -44.94
CA PRO A 685 21.41 -19.40 -46.13
C PRO A 685 20.78 -18.94 -47.46
N SER A 686 19.44 -18.98 -47.58
CA SER A 686 18.74 -18.53 -48.78
C SER A 686 18.83 -17.00 -49.00
N VAL A 687 18.75 -16.21 -47.91
CA VAL A 687 18.85 -14.75 -47.95
C VAL A 687 20.26 -14.32 -48.36
N LEU A 688 21.27 -15.08 -47.91
CA LEU A 688 22.68 -14.85 -48.20
C LEU A 688 23.19 -15.59 -49.43
N ALA A 689 22.30 -16.16 -50.24
CA ALA A 689 22.69 -16.87 -51.45
C ALA A 689 23.53 -15.96 -52.38
N GLY A 690 24.67 -16.49 -52.82
CA GLY A 690 25.62 -15.78 -53.69
C GLY A 690 26.62 -14.86 -52.97
N LEU A 691 26.60 -14.78 -51.63
CA LEU A 691 27.60 -14.03 -50.84
C LEU A 691 28.63 -14.97 -50.20
N GLU A 692 29.84 -14.48 -49.96
CA GLU A 692 30.91 -15.21 -49.28
C GLU A 692 30.85 -14.97 -47.76
N TYR A 693 30.59 -16.03 -46.99
CA TYR A 693 30.53 -15.97 -45.53
C TYR A 693 30.88 -17.32 -44.91
N ILE A 694 31.36 -17.29 -43.67
CA ILE A 694 31.56 -18.43 -42.79
C ILE A 694 30.30 -18.62 -41.98
N TYR A 695 29.81 -19.85 -41.92
CA TYR A 695 28.59 -20.22 -41.22
C TYR A 695 28.86 -21.42 -40.31
N PRO A 696 28.41 -21.41 -39.04
CA PRO A 696 28.59 -22.54 -38.14
C PRO A 696 28.07 -23.87 -38.70
N THR A 697 28.66 -24.97 -38.26
CA THR A 697 28.21 -26.32 -38.61
C THR A 697 26.86 -26.64 -37.94
N ALA A 698 26.13 -27.64 -38.46
CA ALA A 698 24.87 -28.07 -37.86
C ALA A 698 25.09 -28.54 -36.40
N GLY A 699 24.21 -28.13 -35.49
CA GLY A 699 24.33 -28.28 -34.04
C GLY A 699 25.01 -27.09 -33.35
N GLN A 700 25.51 -26.10 -34.09
CA GLN A 700 26.16 -24.89 -33.58
C GLN A 700 25.51 -23.59 -34.07
N ARG A 701 24.36 -23.65 -34.75
CA ARG A 701 23.65 -22.50 -35.35
C ARG A 701 22.55 -21.94 -34.44
N SER A 702 22.61 -22.22 -33.15
CA SER A 702 21.65 -21.77 -32.15
C SER A 702 22.27 -21.72 -30.76
N LEU A 703 21.53 -21.13 -29.82
CA LEU A 703 21.93 -21.03 -28.43
C LEU A 703 21.91 -22.42 -27.74
N LEU A 704 20.92 -23.26 -28.03
CA LEU A 704 20.86 -24.64 -27.57
C LEU A 704 21.49 -25.64 -28.56
N PRO A 705 22.06 -26.76 -28.09
CA PRO A 705 22.28 -27.13 -26.68
C PRO A 705 23.55 -26.47 -26.10
N HIS A 706 23.47 -25.84 -24.93
CA HIS A 706 24.62 -25.29 -24.21
C HIS A 706 24.36 -25.16 -22.70
N ASN A 707 25.36 -25.46 -21.86
CA ASN A 707 25.23 -25.42 -20.40
C ASN A 707 24.88 -24.03 -19.85
N ASN A 708 25.31 -22.97 -20.56
CA ASN A 708 24.99 -21.60 -20.17
C ASN A 708 23.50 -21.28 -20.20
N ILE A 709 22.65 -22.04 -20.92
CA ILE A 709 21.21 -21.85 -20.82
C ILE A 709 20.70 -22.29 -19.45
N SER A 710 21.18 -23.43 -18.93
CA SER A 710 20.87 -23.88 -17.56
C SER A 710 21.40 -22.91 -16.51
N HIS A 711 22.61 -22.35 -16.72
CA HIS A 711 23.17 -21.31 -15.86
C HIS A 711 22.37 -20.01 -15.93
N LEU A 712 21.86 -19.62 -17.10
CA LEU A 712 21.04 -18.42 -17.28
C LEU A 712 19.69 -18.57 -16.61
N ILE A 713 19.03 -19.72 -16.74
CA ILE A 713 17.78 -20.00 -16.00
C ILE A 713 18.03 -19.83 -14.49
N SER A 714 19.14 -20.39 -14.00
CA SER A 714 19.54 -20.23 -12.60
C SER A 714 19.79 -18.75 -12.26
N ALA A 715 20.50 -18.00 -13.11
CA ALA A 715 20.84 -16.60 -12.90
C ALA A 715 19.60 -15.68 -12.86
N ARG A 716 18.65 -15.85 -13.78
CA ARG A 716 17.38 -15.12 -13.78
C ARG A 716 16.54 -15.43 -12.54
N ALA A 717 16.49 -16.70 -12.14
CA ALA A 717 15.86 -17.08 -10.89
C ALA A 717 16.57 -16.47 -9.68
N ASN A 718 17.91 -16.38 -9.70
CA ASN A 718 18.67 -15.69 -8.67
C ASN A 718 18.30 -14.21 -8.61
N ASP A 719 18.26 -13.51 -9.74
CA ASP A 719 17.90 -12.08 -9.77
C ASP A 719 16.54 -11.81 -9.10
N ALA A 720 15.54 -12.65 -9.37
CA ALA A 720 14.21 -12.57 -8.75
C ALA A 720 14.20 -12.92 -7.25
N VAL A 721 15.06 -13.82 -6.78
CA VAL A 721 15.18 -14.16 -5.34
C VAL A 721 15.91 -13.07 -4.58
N LEU A 722 16.90 -12.45 -5.22
CA LEU A 722 17.91 -11.61 -4.59
C LEU A 722 17.63 -10.11 -4.72
N GLY A 723 16.77 -9.73 -5.66
CA GLY A 723 16.47 -8.35 -6.01
C GLY A 723 17.59 -7.68 -6.82
N SER A 724 17.24 -6.60 -7.51
CA SER A 724 18.19 -5.70 -8.18
C SER A 724 18.53 -4.50 -7.30
N LEU A 725 19.61 -3.81 -7.65
CA LEU A 725 19.98 -2.50 -7.12
C LEU A 725 19.56 -1.42 -8.10
N GLN A 726 18.97 -0.35 -7.60
CA GLN A 726 18.70 0.85 -8.38
C GLN A 726 19.70 1.95 -8.01
N VAL A 727 20.25 2.64 -9.01
CA VAL A 727 21.13 3.79 -8.81
C VAL A 727 20.91 4.82 -9.93
N LYS A 728 20.96 6.11 -9.60
CA LYS A 728 20.86 7.21 -10.57
C LYS A 728 22.24 7.61 -11.08
N GLN A 729 22.41 7.63 -12.40
CA GLN A 729 23.57 8.20 -13.09
C GLN A 729 23.11 9.44 -13.87
N GLY A 730 23.29 10.62 -13.28
CA GLY A 730 22.61 11.83 -13.74
C GLY A 730 21.09 11.67 -13.60
N ASP A 731 20.34 11.90 -14.68
CA ASP A 731 18.89 11.69 -14.71
C ASP A 731 18.48 10.25 -15.08
N ASN A 732 19.44 9.40 -15.47
CA ASN A 732 19.16 8.02 -15.88
C ASN A 732 19.10 7.08 -14.67
N LEU A 733 18.05 6.26 -14.59
CA LEU A 733 17.93 5.18 -13.62
C LEU A 733 18.60 3.90 -14.15
N LEU A 734 19.59 3.40 -13.44
CA LEU A 734 20.25 2.13 -13.73
C LEU A 734 19.70 1.06 -12.78
N SER A 735 19.23 -0.05 -13.33
CA SER A 735 18.89 -1.27 -12.58
C SER A 735 19.99 -2.30 -12.80
N ILE A 736 20.63 -2.74 -11.72
CA ILE A 736 21.76 -3.67 -11.75
C ILE A 736 21.33 -4.93 -11.00
N SER A 737 21.27 -6.05 -11.69
CA SER A 737 20.91 -7.34 -11.12
C SER A 737 22.12 -8.09 -10.57
N TYR A 738 21.89 -9.18 -9.85
CA TYR A 738 22.98 -10.03 -9.35
C TYR A 738 23.76 -10.66 -10.50
N SER A 739 23.05 -11.11 -11.54
CA SER A 739 23.66 -11.75 -12.72
C SER A 739 24.57 -10.82 -13.53
N ASP A 740 24.31 -9.50 -13.52
CA ASP A 740 25.14 -8.51 -14.22
C ASP A 740 26.56 -8.40 -13.66
N VAL A 741 26.73 -8.64 -12.36
CA VAL A 741 28.01 -8.38 -11.66
C VAL A 741 28.57 -9.59 -10.90
N GLY A 742 27.75 -10.60 -10.67
CA GLY A 742 28.06 -11.79 -9.88
C GLY A 742 28.26 -13.06 -10.71
N ILE A 743 27.99 -13.04 -12.03
CA ILE A 743 28.09 -14.21 -12.92
C ILE A 743 29.08 -13.93 -14.07
N GLU A 744 30.01 -14.87 -14.27
CA GLU A 744 30.97 -14.84 -15.37
C GLU A 744 30.38 -15.49 -16.64
N GLU A 745 31.00 -15.25 -17.81
CA GLU A 745 30.53 -15.78 -19.11
C GLU A 745 30.50 -17.30 -19.22
N ASP A 746 31.27 -18.00 -18.40
CA ASP A 746 31.27 -19.47 -18.32
C ASP A 746 30.25 -20.01 -17.29
N GLY A 747 29.48 -19.12 -16.65
CA GLY A 747 28.47 -19.43 -15.64
C GLY A 747 28.96 -19.54 -14.21
N LYS A 748 30.26 -19.36 -13.97
CA LYS A 748 30.80 -19.35 -12.60
C LYS A 748 30.37 -18.12 -11.82
N VAL A 749 30.32 -18.27 -10.51
CA VAL A 749 30.03 -17.15 -9.59
C VAL A 749 31.32 -16.38 -9.32
N CYS A 750 31.29 -15.07 -9.58
CA CYS A 750 32.36 -14.16 -9.19
C CYS A 750 32.22 -13.81 -7.69
N VAL A 751 32.88 -14.59 -6.82
CA VAL A 751 32.83 -14.39 -5.36
C VAL A 751 33.05 -12.93 -4.95
N CYS A 752 34.02 -12.25 -5.56
CA CYS A 752 34.36 -10.86 -5.26
C CYS A 752 33.29 -9.85 -5.70
N GLY A 753 32.66 -10.07 -6.85
CA GLY A 753 31.59 -9.23 -7.37
C GLY A 753 30.28 -9.45 -6.59
N SER A 754 29.96 -10.70 -6.27
CA SER A 754 28.83 -11.07 -5.42
C SER A 754 28.90 -10.36 -4.06
N PHE A 755 30.03 -10.41 -3.33
CA PHE A 755 30.15 -9.71 -2.05
C PHE A 755 30.02 -8.18 -2.18
N ALA A 756 30.60 -7.58 -3.23
CA ALA A 756 30.48 -6.16 -3.48
C ALA A 756 29.02 -5.73 -3.73
N PHE A 757 28.31 -6.48 -4.58
CA PHE A 757 26.89 -6.24 -4.86
C PHE A 757 26.04 -6.32 -3.59
N ARG A 758 26.24 -7.37 -2.79
CA ARG A 758 25.52 -7.58 -1.52
C ARG A 758 25.80 -6.50 -0.49
N ALA A 759 27.05 -6.07 -0.41
CA ALA A 759 27.40 -4.96 0.47
C ALA A 759 26.69 -3.67 0.03
N MET A 760 26.55 -3.42 -1.27
CA MET A 760 25.81 -2.25 -1.74
C MET A 760 24.30 -2.37 -1.43
N GLN A 761 23.70 -3.56 -1.54
CA GLN A 761 22.31 -3.80 -1.11
C GLN A 761 22.08 -3.41 0.35
N VAL A 762 22.93 -3.93 1.25
CA VAL A 762 22.87 -3.58 2.68
C VAL A 762 23.11 -2.08 2.88
N ALA A 763 24.04 -1.48 2.13
CA ALA A 763 24.34 -0.07 2.30
C ALA A 763 23.22 0.86 1.85
N PHE A 764 22.55 0.56 0.74
CA PHE A 764 21.47 1.39 0.22
C PHE A 764 20.27 1.38 1.17
N ASP A 765 19.90 0.19 1.64
CA ASP A 765 18.87 0.00 2.66
C ASP A 765 19.16 0.85 3.92
N GLN A 766 20.39 0.77 4.44
CA GLN A 766 20.74 1.38 5.72
C GLN A 766 21.07 2.88 5.66
N LEU A 767 21.58 3.38 4.53
CA LEU A 767 22.05 4.78 4.40
C LEU A 767 21.10 5.69 3.60
N TRP A 768 20.19 5.11 2.81
CA TRP A 768 19.25 5.87 1.97
C TRP A 768 17.77 5.56 2.26
N ALA A 769 17.43 4.67 3.22
CA ALA A 769 16.07 4.49 3.73
C ALA A 769 14.98 4.39 2.63
N ASN A 770 15.28 3.61 1.58
CA ASN A 770 14.48 3.37 0.37
C ASN A 770 14.54 4.46 -0.73
N GLU A 771 15.32 5.53 -0.57
CA GLU A 771 15.65 6.41 -1.69
C GLU A 771 16.65 5.76 -2.66
N VAL A 772 16.47 6.01 -3.95
CA VAL A 772 17.43 5.58 -4.97
C VAL A 772 18.67 6.50 -4.93
N PRO A 773 19.86 6.00 -4.57
CA PRO A 773 21.04 6.83 -4.45
C PRO A 773 21.53 7.32 -5.82
N ARG A 774 22.13 8.50 -5.85
CA ARG A 774 22.88 8.98 -7.03
C ARG A 774 24.34 8.58 -6.93
N GLN A 775 24.94 8.14 -8.04
CA GLN A 775 26.34 7.69 -8.08
C GLN A 775 27.30 8.68 -7.43
N GLU A 776 27.14 9.98 -7.69
CA GLU A 776 27.98 11.06 -7.15
C GLU A 776 27.96 11.14 -5.62
N TYR A 777 26.91 10.66 -4.95
CA TYR A 777 26.77 10.68 -3.49
C TYR A 777 27.22 9.40 -2.81
N ILE A 778 27.59 8.38 -3.57
CA ILE A 778 28.12 7.14 -3.04
C ILE A 778 29.64 7.30 -2.89
N LYS A 779 30.19 6.95 -1.72
CA LYS A 779 31.62 6.72 -1.55
C LYS A 779 31.85 5.32 -1.00
N VAL A 780 32.72 4.55 -1.65
CA VAL A 780 33.07 3.20 -1.19
C VAL A 780 34.58 3.08 -0.94
N ILE A 781 34.95 2.48 0.18
CA ILE A 781 36.32 1.98 0.41
C ILE A 781 36.22 0.46 0.54
N ALA A 782 36.80 -0.25 -0.42
CA ALA A 782 36.82 -1.71 -0.46
C ALA A 782 38.18 -2.26 -0.04
N TYR A 783 38.18 -3.42 0.62
CA TYR A 783 39.41 -4.01 1.16
C TYR A 783 40.08 -4.98 0.17
N ASN A 784 39.36 -5.39 -0.89
CA ASN A 784 39.83 -6.32 -1.91
C ASN A 784 39.96 -5.65 -3.29
N PRO A 785 41.19 -5.31 -3.73
CA PRO A 785 41.45 -4.79 -5.07
C PRO A 785 41.48 -5.93 -6.10
N SER A 786 40.30 -6.42 -6.48
CA SER A 786 40.14 -7.44 -7.53
C SER A 786 39.28 -6.94 -8.66
N ASP A 787 39.53 -7.42 -9.88
CA ASP A 787 38.79 -7.03 -11.10
C ASP A 787 37.28 -7.18 -10.91
N GLY A 788 36.83 -8.25 -10.23
CA GLY A 788 35.40 -8.45 -9.94
C GLY A 788 34.82 -7.38 -9.02
N THR A 789 35.54 -7.01 -7.95
CA THR A 789 35.10 -5.93 -7.05
C THR A 789 35.13 -4.58 -7.76
N GLU A 790 36.17 -4.30 -8.53
CA GLU A 790 36.30 -3.05 -9.29
C GLU A 790 35.18 -2.90 -10.33
N TYR A 791 34.90 -3.96 -11.08
CA TYR A 791 33.83 -4.00 -12.07
C TYR A 791 32.46 -3.71 -11.42
N THR A 792 32.13 -4.40 -10.32
CA THR A 792 30.87 -4.20 -9.60
C THR A 792 30.75 -2.77 -9.05
N LEU A 793 31.80 -2.23 -8.43
CA LEU A 793 31.76 -0.87 -7.87
C LEU A 793 31.74 0.20 -8.95
N LYS A 794 32.38 -0.03 -10.10
CA LYS A 794 32.29 0.85 -11.26
C LYS A 794 30.86 0.94 -11.79
N MET A 795 30.15 -0.19 -11.87
CA MET A 795 28.75 -0.25 -12.29
C MET A 795 27.84 0.46 -11.28
N ILE A 796 28.02 0.19 -9.98
CA ILE A 796 27.11 0.69 -8.93
C ILE A 796 27.46 2.12 -8.50
N ALA A 797 28.68 2.36 -8.02
CA ALA A 797 29.09 3.66 -7.45
C ALA A 797 29.60 4.66 -8.51
N GLY A 798 29.99 4.19 -9.69
CA GLY A 798 30.59 5.03 -10.73
C GLY A 798 32.09 5.27 -10.56
N VAL A 799 32.75 5.67 -11.65
CA VAL A 799 34.20 5.93 -11.68
C VAL A 799 34.53 7.13 -10.77
N GLY A 800 35.55 6.98 -9.93
CA GLY A 800 36.02 8.04 -9.01
C GLY A 800 35.30 8.09 -7.66
N ASN A 801 34.27 7.26 -7.46
CA ASN A 801 33.48 7.19 -6.23
C ASN A 801 33.85 6.01 -5.32
N TYR A 802 34.80 5.16 -5.73
CA TYR A 802 35.34 4.10 -4.91
C TYR A 802 36.87 4.15 -4.87
N SER A 803 37.44 3.55 -3.84
CA SER A 803 38.87 3.40 -3.64
C SER A 803 39.18 2.10 -2.89
N PHE A 804 40.43 1.68 -2.90
CA PHE A 804 40.90 0.53 -2.13
C PHE A 804 41.71 1.02 -0.93
N ASP A 805 41.57 0.36 0.23
CA ASP A 805 42.28 0.75 1.44
C ASP A 805 43.78 0.42 1.33
N GLU A 806 44.61 1.46 1.20
CA GLU A 806 46.06 1.36 1.04
C GLU A 806 46.80 0.98 2.32
N THR A 807 46.13 0.96 3.47
CA THR A 807 46.74 0.63 4.77
C THR A 807 46.81 -0.87 5.05
N ILE A 808 46.21 -1.67 4.17
CA ILE A 808 46.07 -3.11 4.31
C ILE A 808 47.25 -3.84 3.68
N ASN A 809 47.74 -4.89 4.35
CA ASN A 809 48.87 -5.70 3.89
C ASN A 809 48.42 -7.04 3.26
N ASP A 810 49.35 -7.75 2.62
CA ASP A 810 49.11 -9.02 1.90
C ASP A 810 48.45 -10.13 2.74
N SER A 811 48.44 -10.02 4.08
CA SER A 811 47.79 -11.03 4.94
C SER A 811 46.26 -11.01 4.81
N ILE A 812 45.65 -9.88 4.39
CA ILE A 812 44.20 -9.78 4.29
C ILE A 812 43.60 -10.76 3.27
N TYR A 813 44.35 -11.09 2.21
CA TYR A 813 43.92 -12.03 1.15
C TYR A 813 43.61 -13.43 1.67
N THR A 814 44.06 -13.71 2.90
CA THR A 814 43.91 -14.98 3.61
C THR A 814 42.96 -14.89 4.81
N THR A 815 42.10 -13.87 4.87
CA THR A 815 41.13 -13.70 5.97
C THR A 815 39.75 -13.28 5.44
N PRO A 816 38.67 -13.48 6.22
CA PRO A 816 37.33 -12.98 5.86
C PRO A 816 37.27 -11.46 5.66
N ASP A 817 38.11 -10.70 6.37
CA ASP A 817 38.13 -9.23 6.27
C ASP A 817 38.43 -8.72 4.85
N LEU A 818 38.95 -9.57 3.95
CA LEU A 818 39.09 -9.28 2.53
C LEU A 818 37.80 -8.72 1.91
N TYR A 819 36.64 -9.25 2.31
CA TYR A 819 35.34 -8.85 1.76
C TYR A 819 34.66 -7.78 2.62
N THR A 820 35.45 -6.86 3.19
CA THR A 820 34.95 -5.72 3.96
C THR A 820 34.76 -4.49 3.06
N TYR A 821 33.66 -3.78 3.28
CA TYR A 821 33.31 -2.56 2.57
C TYR A 821 32.92 -1.46 3.57
N ARG A 822 33.52 -0.28 3.43
CA ARG A 822 33.03 0.92 4.10
C ARG A 822 32.28 1.76 3.07
N VAL A 823 31.01 2.05 3.35
CA VAL A 823 30.17 2.86 2.47
C VAL A 823 29.77 4.12 3.20
N THR A 824 29.88 5.25 2.50
CA THR A 824 29.53 6.57 3.02
C THR A 824 28.54 7.21 2.07
N ASN A 825 27.45 7.74 2.63
CA ASN A 825 26.57 8.66 1.94
C ASN A 825 27.17 10.06 2.05
N LYS A 826 27.66 10.62 0.94
CA LYS A 826 28.32 11.93 0.93
C LYS A 826 27.38 13.09 1.25
N SER A 827 26.07 12.95 1.02
CA SER A 827 25.11 14.03 1.31
C SER A 827 24.82 14.16 2.81
N THR A 828 24.82 13.03 3.52
CA THR A 828 24.54 12.99 4.97
C THR A 828 25.79 12.85 5.84
N GLY A 829 26.92 12.48 5.25
CA GLY A 829 28.17 12.14 5.96
C GLY A 829 28.13 10.79 6.69
N ARG A 830 26.97 10.12 6.76
CA ARG A 830 26.81 8.85 7.47
C ARG A 830 27.60 7.73 6.79
N SER A 831 28.26 6.91 7.60
CA SER A 831 29.08 5.79 7.13
C SER A 831 28.76 4.50 7.88
N ILE A 832 28.79 3.39 7.16
CA ILE A 832 28.68 2.03 7.72
C ILE A 832 29.85 1.17 7.28
N VAL A 833 30.14 0.13 8.06
CA VAL A 833 31.09 -0.92 7.69
C VAL A 833 30.34 -2.24 7.58
N ILE A 834 30.51 -2.91 6.45
CA ILE A 834 29.87 -4.18 6.13
C ILE A 834 30.94 -5.24 6.01
N LYS A 835 30.70 -6.39 6.65
CA LYS A 835 31.62 -7.53 6.72
C LYS A 835 30.91 -8.84 6.41
N PRO A 836 31.63 -9.89 5.98
CA PRO A 836 31.04 -11.23 5.87
C PRO A 836 30.50 -11.74 7.21
N GLY A 837 29.37 -12.44 7.16
CA GLY A 837 28.84 -13.15 8.31
C GLY A 837 29.76 -14.29 8.77
N PRO A 838 29.67 -14.70 10.05
CA PRO A 838 30.58 -15.69 10.65
C PRO A 838 30.46 -17.09 10.03
N GLU A 839 29.30 -17.44 9.46
CA GLU A 839 29.03 -18.79 8.92
C GLU A 839 29.16 -18.89 7.39
N VAL A 840 29.56 -17.81 6.71
CA VAL A 840 29.59 -17.81 5.23
C VAL A 840 30.67 -18.73 4.71
N PHE A 841 31.88 -18.60 5.27
CA PHE A 841 33.04 -19.38 4.85
C PHE A 841 33.15 -20.66 5.69
N PRO A 842 33.25 -21.84 5.07
CA PRO A 842 33.54 -23.08 5.78
C PRO A 842 34.87 -23.02 6.55
N GLU A 843 34.99 -23.88 7.57
CA GLU A 843 36.28 -24.13 8.23
C GLU A 843 37.37 -24.45 7.18
N ASP A 844 38.60 -24.06 7.47
CA ASP A 844 39.78 -24.20 6.60
C ASP A 844 39.76 -23.43 5.26
N PHE A 845 38.66 -22.79 4.84
CA PHE A 845 38.56 -22.09 3.54
C PHE A 845 39.74 -21.15 3.28
N PHE A 846 40.00 -20.25 4.23
CA PHE A 846 41.07 -19.27 4.11
C PHE A 846 42.47 -19.86 4.30
N SER A 847 42.60 -20.92 5.10
CA SER A 847 43.86 -21.63 5.28
C SER A 847 44.32 -22.31 3.98
N LEU A 848 43.37 -22.92 3.26
CA LEU A 848 43.62 -23.55 1.96
C LEU A 848 43.80 -22.49 0.87
N LYS A 849 43.01 -21.41 0.89
CA LYS A 849 43.19 -20.25 -0.01
C LYS A 849 44.61 -19.70 0.08
N ALA A 850 45.15 -19.54 1.29
CA ALA A 850 46.51 -19.08 1.51
C ALA A 850 47.55 -20.00 0.85
N LYS A 851 47.41 -21.32 1.00
CA LYS A 851 48.30 -22.30 0.36
C LYS A 851 48.20 -22.27 -1.16
N VAL A 852 47.00 -22.08 -1.70
CA VAL A 852 46.77 -22.00 -3.16
C VAL A 852 47.40 -20.73 -3.73
N VAL A 853 47.15 -19.57 -3.12
CA VAL A 853 47.69 -18.27 -3.54
C VAL A 853 49.22 -18.26 -3.46
N ASN A 854 49.79 -18.84 -2.40
CA ASN A 854 51.25 -18.93 -2.21
C ASN A 854 51.91 -20.04 -3.04
N GLY A 855 51.14 -20.81 -3.82
CA GLY A 855 51.66 -21.90 -4.65
C GLY A 855 52.18 -23.12 -3.86
N THR A 856 51.87 -23.23 -2.57
CA THR A 856 52.34 -24.31 -1.68
C THR A 856 51.34 -25.45 -1.51
N ALA A 857 50.15 -25.36 -2.11
CA ALA A 857 49.10 -26.37 -1.99
C ALA A 857 49.37 -27.65 -2.81
N THR A 858 49.11 -28.82 -2.23
CA THR A 858 49.08 -30.10 -2.97
C THR A 858 47.90 -30.18 -3.94
N ALA A 859 47.86 -31.21 -4.80
CA ALA A 859 46.73 -31.43 -5.71
C ALA A 859 45.42 -31.69 -4.94
N GLU A 860 45.48 -32.46 -3.86
CA GLU A 860 44.35 -32.73 -2.97
C GLU A 860 43.88 -31.46 -2.25
N GLU A 861 44.81 -30.60 -1.80
CA GLU A 861 44.48 -29.33 -1.17
C GLU A 861 43.86 -28.32 -2.15
N LYS A 862 44.29 -28.33 -3.42
CA LYS A 862 43.65 -27.54 -4.49
C LYS A 862 42.23 -28.01 -4.78
N GLN A 863 42.03 -29.33 -4.84
CA GLN A 863 40.70 -29.93 -5.00
C GLN A 863 39.79 -29.63 -3.80
N GLY A 864 40.34 -29.74 -2.58
CA GLY A 864 39.65 -29.38 -1.34
C GLY A 864 39.23 -27.90 -1.32
N PHE A 865 40.14 -26.99 -1.68
CA PHE A 865 39.83 -25.57 -1.81
C PHE A 865 38.72 -25.31 -2.83
N GLN A 866 38.76 -25.98 -3.99
CA GLN A 866 37.74 -25.83 -5.01
C GLN A 866 36.37 -26.35 -4.54
N SER A 867 36.33 -27.44 -3.78
CA SER A 867 35.09 -27.93 -3.17
C SER A 867 34.50 -26.95 -2.15
N LEU A 868 35.33 -26.39 -1.25
CA LEU A 868 34.87 -25.37 -0.29
C LEU A 868 34.45 -24.08 -1.00
N ARG A 869 35.14 -23.69 -2.07
CA ARG A 869 34.76 -22.55 -2.91
C ARG A 869 33.39 -22.74 -3.55
N SER A 870 33.07 -23.93 -4.07
CA SER A 870 31.74 -24.20 -4.61
C SER A 870 30.63 -24.10 -3.55
N GLN A 871 30.89 -24.45 -2.29
CA GLN A 871 29.92 -24.25 -1.20
C GLN A 871 29.67 -22.76 -0.93
N VAL A 872 30.71 -21.92 -0.97
CA VAL A 872 30.57 -20.46 -0.82
C VAL A 872 29.81 -19.87 -2.02
N GLU A 873 30.12 -20.32 -3.24
CA GLU A 873 29.43 -19.89 -4.46
C GLU A 873 27.93 -20.22 -4.42
N GLU A 874 27.55 -21.39 -3.89
CA GLU A 874 26.15 -21.79 -3.71
C GLU A 874 25.41 -20.90 -2.69
N LYS A 875 26.05 -20.57 -1.55
CA LYS A 875 25.49 -19.61 -0.59
C LYS A 875 25.28 -18.25 -1.21
N LEU A 876 26.28 -17.70 -1.91
CA LEU A 876 26.20 -16.39 -2.56
C LEU A 876 25.11 -16.31 -3.62
N ARG A 877 24.86 -17.44 -4.29
CA ARG A 877 23.86 -17.59 -5.36
C ARG A 877 22.42 -17.56 -4.85
N TRP A 878 22.14 -18.12 -3.68
CA TRP A 878 20.75 -18.34 -3.22
C TRP A 878 20.39 -17.68 -1.89
N GLN A 879 21.36 -17.27 -1.06
CA GLN A 879 21.09 -16.62 0.21
C GLN A 879 21.04 -15.09 0.09
N THR A 880 20.13 -14.48 0.84
CA THR A 880 19.94 -13.04 0.94
C THR A 880 21.05 -12.38 1.78
N ALA A 881 21.22 -11.07 1.62
CA ALA A 881 22.35 -10.33 2.20
C ALA A 881 22.42 -10.43 3.74
N ASP A 882 21.28 -10.48 4.43
CA ASP A 882 21.18 -10.64 5.90
C ASP A 882 21.76 -11.97 6.40
N LYS A 883 21.78 -13.02 5.57
CA LYS A 883 22.36 -14.33 5.92
C LYS A 883 23.86 -14.38 5.70
N ILE A 884 24.41 -13.52 4.84
CA ILE A 884 25.82 -13.59 4.43
C ILE A 884 26.65 -12.36 4.81
N LEU A 885 26.04 -11.29 5.32
CA LEU A 885 26.72 -10.07 5.72
C LEU A 885 26.29 -9.63 7.12
N THR A 886 27.16 -8.87 7.77
CA THR A 886 26.89 -8.15 9.02
C THR A 886 27.18 -6.67 8.81
N CYS A 887 26.36 -5.80 9.38
CA CYS A 887 26.48 -4.34 9.28
C CYS A 887 26.81 -3.76 10.65
N LEU A 888 27.79 -2.86 10.71
CA LEU A 888 28.17 -2.11 11.91
C LEU A 888 28.04 -0.61 11.63
N LEU A 889 27.23 0.09 12.43
CA LEU A 889 27.15 1.54 12.42
C LEU A 889 28.46 2.14 12.95
N VAL A 890 29.05 3.08 12.20
CA VAL A 890 30.23 3.81 12.67
C VAL A 890 29.76 5.05 13.41
N SER A 891 29.79 5.03 14.75
CA SER A 891 29.60 6.24 15.55
C SER A 891 30.83 7.15 15.39
N GLU A 892 30.61 8.44 15.15
CA GLU A 892 31.67 9.45 15.22
C GLU A 892 32.28 9.45 16.63
N THR A 893 33.41 8.77 16.80
CA THR A 893 34.48 9.02 17.77
C THR A 893 35.43 7.82 17.76
N GLY A 894 36.63 8.02 17.22
CA GLY A 894 37.62 6.94 17.14
C GLY A 894 38.96 7.39 16.58
N SER A 895 39.67 8.22 17.35
CA SER A 895 41.09 8.49 17.18
C SER A 895 41.89 7.18 17.19
N GLY A 896 42.67 6.94 16.13
CA GLY A 896 43.71 5.93 16.06
C GLY A 896 44.93 6.52 15.37
N GLY A 897 45.84 7.10 16.17
CA GLY A 897 47.09 7.69 15.69
C GLY A 897 48.22 6.67 15.53
N GLY A 898 49.13 6.96 14.60
CA GLY A 898 50.44 6.31 14.45
C GLY A 898 51.19 6.82 13.22
N GLY A 899 52.03 7.86 13.38
CA GLY A 899 52.85 8.49 12.32
C GLY A 899 54.02 7.62 11.85
N GLY A 900 54.88 8.01 10.90
CA GLY A 900 55.10 9.22 10.09
C GLY A 900 56.08 8.84 8.95
N GLY A 901 56.59 9.69 8.06
CA GLY A 901 56.48 11.12 7.83
C GLY A 901 57.29 11.46 6.55
N GLY A 902 57.18 12.70 6.07
CA GLY A 902 58.09 13.22 5.04
C GLY A 902 57.49 14.20 4.05
N SER A 903 57.47 15.49 4.44
CA SER A 903 57.46 16.66 3.54
C SER A 903 56.27 16.84 2.58
N SER A 904 55.19 17.47 3.06
CA SER A 904 54.45 18.42 2.21
C SER A 904 54.69 19.85 2.72
N SER A 905 55.38 20.62 1.91
CA SER A 905 55.40 22.08 1.97
C SER A 905 54.12 22.64 1.34
N SER A 906 52.95 22.14 1.72
CA SER A 906 51.70 22.61 1.12
C SER A 906 51.13 23.78 1.92
N ARG A 907 50.73 24.82 1.18
CA ARG A 907 49.84 25.88 1.66
C ARG A 907 48.48 25.24 1.93
N PRO A 908 47.62 25.83 2.79
CA PRO A 908 46.25 25.35 2.93
C PRO A 908 45.53 25.38 1.58
N GLU A 909 44.99 24.23 1.16
CA GLU A 909 44.16 24.06 -0.03
C GLU A 909 42.73 23.71 0.39
N VAL A 910 41.72 24.05 -0.42
CA VAL A 910 40.31 23.86 -0.07
C VAL A 910 39.84 22.49 -0.57
N ASP A 911 39.42 21.63 0.37
CA ASP A 911 38.83 20.31 0.12
C ASP A 911 37.34 20.42 -0.24
N VAL A 912 36.61 21.32 0.43
CA VAL A 912 35.16 21.46 0.28
C VAL A 912 34.76 22.92 0.18
N TYR A 913 33.93 23.23 -0.82
CA TYR A 913 33.27 24.53 -0.99
C TYR A 913 31.80 24.38 -0.63
N VAL A 914 31.28 25.30 0.17
CA VAL A 914 29.86 25.41 0.46
C VAL A 914 29.46 26.86 0.19
N PRO A 915 28.50 27.14 -0.70
CA PRO A 915 28.01 26.25 -1.76
C PRO A 915 29.15 25.75 -2.66
N ALA A 916 28.92 24.62 -3.34
CA ALA A 916 29.89 24.10 -4.31
C ALA A 916 30.15 25.11 -5.43
N LYS A 917 31.33 25.03 -6.06
CA LYS A 917 31.70 25.93 -7.14
C LYS A 917 30.68 25.88 -8.27
N ASP A 918 30.24 27.07 -8.68
CA ASP A 918 29.29 27.32 -9.76
C ASP A 918 27.92 26.64 -9.57
N ALA A 919 27.59 26.24 -8.34
CA ALA A 919 26.32 25.63 -8.04
C ALA A 919 25.16 26.61 -8.30
N ALA A 920 24.09 26.11 -8.90
CA ALA A 920 22.87 26.86 -9.19
C ALA A 920 21.74 26.43 -8.26
N ASP A 921 20.64 27.18 -8.26
CA ASP A 921 19.45 26.92 -7.46
C ASP A 921 19.70 26.83 -5.95
N ILE A 922 20.70 27.59 -5.50
CA ILE A 922 21.10 27.61 -4.10
C ILE A 922 20.11 28.43 -3.27
N ALA A 923 19.78 27.91 -2.08
CA ALA A 923 18.88 28.57 -1.16
C ALA A 923 19.45 29.95 -0.73
N PRO A 924 18.61 31.00 -0.63
CA PRO A 924 19.00 32.34 -0.19
C PRO A 924 19.76 32.44 1.14
N ASP A 925 19.63 31.46 2.03
CA ASP A 925 20.22 31.40 3.37
C ASP A 925 21.33 30.36 3.52
N VAL A 926 21.81 29.81 2.40
CA VAL A 926 22.86 28.79 2.40
C VAL A 926 24.10 29.23 3.20
N GLU A 927 24.73 28.28 3.90
CA GLU A 927 26.04 28.56 4.51
C GLU A 927 27.09 28.79 3.41
N VAL A 928 27.82 29.91 3.51
CA VAL A 928 29.03 30.12 2.72
C VAL A 928 30.27 29.75 3.55
N SER A 929 30.95 28.66 3.21
CA SER A 929 32.17 28.22 3.90
C SER A 929 33.15 27.49 2.98
N VAL A 930 34.40 27.42 3.43
CA VAL A 930 35.42 26.54 2.86
C VAL A 930 36.02 25.67 3.95
N THR A 931 36.28 24.41 3.65
CA THR A 931 37.05 23.51 4.53
C THR A 931 38.39 23.23 3.89
N PHE A 932 39.46 23.48 4.63
CA PHE A 932 40.83 23.25 4.19
C PHE A 932 41.29 21.81 4.45
N ASP A 933 42.29 21.37 3.69
CA ASP A 933 42.99 20.09 3.86
C ASP A 933 43.76 20.01 5.19
N VAL A 934 44.16 21.15 5.74
CA VAL A 934 44.89 21.29 7.01
C VAL A 934 44.22 22.28 7.97
N THR A 935 44.58 22.19 9.25
CA THR A 935 44.15 23.17 10.26
C THR A 935 44.81 24.52 10.00
N VAL A 936 44.01 25.58 10.03
CA VAL A 936 44.43 26.94 9.68
C VAL A 936 44.23 27.91 10.84
N GLU A 937 44.97 29.02 10.82
CA GLU A 937 44.77 30.18 11.71
C GLU A 937 44.82 31.48 10.89
N ALA A 938 44.19 32.55 11.37
CA ALA A 938 44.28 33.87 10.75
C ALA A 938 45.74 34.37 10.73
N VAL A 939 46.15 35.04 9.67
CA VAL A 939 47.51 35.60 9.57
C VAL A 939 47.72 36.76 10.55
N SER A 940 46.69 37.57 10.79
CA SER A 940 46.63 38.62 11.82
C SER A 940 45.18 38.87 12.26
N ASP A 941 44.97 39.62 13.34
CA ASP A 941 43.63 39.92 13.86
C ASP A 941 42.70 40.62 12.86
N THR A 942 43.27 41.24 11.82
CA THR A 942 42.56 41.94 10.73
C THR A 942 42.69 41.24 9.36
N SER A 943 43.37 40.09 9.25
CA SER A 943 43.64 39.46 7.94
C SER A 943 42.38 38.88 7.28
N LEU A 944 41.32 38.63 8.06
CA LEU A 944 40.03 38.15 7.57
C LEU A 944 39.11 39.29 7.11
N ASP A 945 39.40 40.55 7.46
CA ASP A 945 38.58 41.72 7.12
C ASP A 945 38.55 42.00 5.60
N GLY A 946 39.50 41.45 4.85
CA GLY A 946 39.60 41.57 3.40
C GLY A 946 38.72 40.58 2.63
N ILE A 947 38.03 39.65 3.29
CA ILE A 947 37.12 38.70 2.64
C ILE A 947 35.87 39.45 2.15
N THR A 948 35.53 39.28 0.88
CA THR A 948 34.37 39.95 0.29
C THR A 948 33.43 38.97 -0.38
N LEU A 949 32.14 39.26 -0.27
CA LEU A 949 31.06 38.58 -0.95
C LEU A 949 30.30 39.62 -1.77
N LYS A 950 30.18 39.41 -3.08
CA LYS A 950 29.59 40.41 -3.99
C LYS A 950 28.59 39.77 -4.94
N ASP A 951 27.55 40.51 -5.29
CA ASP A 951 26.63 40.12 -6.36
C ASP A 951 27.27 40.30 -7.76
N ALA A 952 26.58 39.82 -8.80
CA ALA A 952 27.01 39.94 -10.19
C ALA A 952 27.16 41.40 -10.69
N ALA A 953 26.57 42.39 -10.01
CA ALA A 953 26.71 43.81 -10.30
C ALA A 953 27.90 44.47 -9.54
N GLY A 954 28.57 43.72 -8.66
CA GLY A 954 29.71 44.16 -7.88
C GLY A 954 29.37 44.84 -6.55
N ASN A 955 28.09 44.84 -6.14
CA ASN A 955 27.66 45.35 -4.85
C ASN A 955 28.07 44.38 -3.73
N LYS A 956 28.46 44.91 -2.57
CA LYS A 956 28.83 44.07 -1.42
C LYS A 956 27.58 43.56 -0.71
N VAL A 957 27.57 42.28 -0.38
CA VAL A 957 26.57 41.70 0.53
C VAL A 957 26.85 42.22 1.95
N GLY A 958 25.80 42.60 2.68
CA GLY A 958 25.89 43.05 4.07
C GLY A 958 26.16 41.89 5.03
N GLY A 959 26.49 42.19 6.29
CA GLY A 959 26.64 41.17 7.34
C GLY A 959 27.87 40.25 7.24
N VAL A 960 28.75 40.43 6.25
CA VAL A 960 29.89 39.53 5.99
C VAL A 960 30.89 39.54 7.15
N LYS A 961 30.95 38.45 7.92
CA LYS A 961 32.00 38.20 8.93
C LYS A 961 32.52 36.78 8.81
N ALA A 962 33.84 36.64 8.81
CA ALA A 962 34.48 35.33 8.74
C ALA A 962 34.79 34.80 10.14
N THR A 963 34.50 33.52 10.35
CA THR A 963 34.84 32.77 11.57
C THR A 963 35.65 31.55 11.20
N LEU A 964 36.65 31.24 12.01
CA LEU A 964 37.56 30.13 11.75
C LEU A 964 37.51 29.12 12.88
N SER A 965 37.21 27.86 12.54
CA SER A 965 37.19 26.75 13.48
C SER A 965 37.91 25.54 12.89
N GLY A 966 39.12 25.28 13.40
CA GLY A 966 39.97 24.19 12.94
C GLY A 966 40.35 24.32 11.47
N LYS A 967 39.76 23.46 10.62
CA LYS A 967 39.97 23.48 9.17
C LYS A 967 38.92 24.29 8.41
N LYS A 968 37.83 24.72 9.05
CA LYS A 968 36.70 25.37 8.38
C LYS A 968 36.74 26.88 8.58
N LEU A 969 36.58 27.63 7.49
CA LEU A 969 36.34 29.07 7.47
C LEU A 969 34.90 29.29 7.00
N SER A 970 34.03 29.76 7.89
CA SER A 970 32.62 30.04 7.59
C SER A 970 32.38 31.55 7.57
N LEU A 971 31.55 31.99 6.63
CA LEU A 971 31.15 33.39 6.48
C LEU A 971 29.70 33.53 6.94
N SER A 972 29.45 34.36 7.95
CA SER A 972 28.11 34.91 8.16
C SER A 972 27.87 35.99 7.09
N HIS A 973 26.67 36.11 6.56
CA HIS A 973 26.27 37.16 5.63
C HIS A 973 24.77 37.41 5.77
N ASP A 974 24.29 38.55 5.27
CA ASP A 974 22.85 38.79 5.11
C ASP A 974 22.29 37.87 4.01
N ALA A 975 20.98 37.61 4.02
CA ALA A 975 20.34 36.71 3.05
C ALA A 975 20.56 37.16 1.59
N PHE A 976 20.76 36.19 0.70
CA PHE A 976 20.97 36.45 -0.73
C PHE A 976 19.65 36.71 -1.47
N ASP A 977 19.66 37.67 -2.38
CA ASP A 977 18.54 37.84 -3.32
C ASP A 977 18.37 36.61 -4.23
N PRO A 978 17.14 36.13 -4.47
CA PRO A 978 16.86 34.99 -5.36
C PRO A 978 17.24 35.26 -6.83
N GLY A 979 17.75 34.24 -7.52
CA GLY A 979 18.09 34.30 -8.93
C GLY A 979 19.37 35.09 -9.26
N VAL A 980 20.21 35.38 -8.26
CA VAL A 980 21.40 36.23 -8.39
C VAL A 980 22.66 35.38 -8.22
N ASN A 981 23.67 35.64 -9.06
CA ASN A 981 24.99 35.02 -8.94
C ASN A 981 25.86 35.82 -7.96
N TYR A 982 26.41 35.13 -6.96
CA TYR A 982 27.30 35.69 -5.95
C TYR A 982 28.71 35.15 -6.09
N MET A 983 29.68 36.03 -5.91
CA MET A 983 31.11 35.73 -5.95
C MET A 983 31.72 35.95 -4.57
N VAL A 984 32.36 34.90 -4.04
CA VAL A 984 33.14 34.94 -2.80
C VAL A 984 34.61 35.15 -3.14
N ASN A 985 35.29 36.04 -2.42
CA ASN A 985 36.72 36.25 -2.52
C ASN A 985 37.39 36.23 -1.16
N ILE A 986 38.31 35.29 -0.96
CA ILE A 986 39.21 35.23 0.20
C ILE A 986 40.61 35.65 -0.29
N PRO A 987 41.17 36.78 0.21
CA PRO A 987 42.43 37.29 -0.29
C PRO A 987 43.60 36.37 0.06
N SER A 988 44.66 36.45 -0.75
CA SER A 988 45.92 35.77 -0.44
C SER A 988 46.46 36.27 0.90
N GLY A 989 46.80 35.36 1.82
CA GLY A 989 47.23 35.74 3.17
C GLY A 989 46.11 36.04 4.18
N ALA A 990 44.87 35.61 3.90
CA ALA A 990 43.80 35.63 4.90
C ALA A 990 44.07 34.63 6.04
N VAL A 991 44.50 33.42 5.68
CA VAL A 991 44.80 32.32 6.59
C VAL A 991 46.15 31.67 6.28
N LYS A 992 46.73 31.04 7.29
CA LYS A 992 47.97 30.26 7.19
C LYS A 992 47.80 28.94 7.92
N ARG A 993 48.63 27.97 7.59
CA ARG A 993 48.70 26.73 8.38
C ARG A 993 48.99 27.04 9.84
N GLN A 994 48.23 26.44 10.76
CA GLN A 994 48.34 26.68 12.19
C GLN A 994 49.79 26.48 12.69
N GLY A 995 50.30 27.44 13.47
CA GLY A 995 51.68 27.41 14.01
C GLY A 995 52.80 27.80 13.02
N SER A 996 52.47 28.24 11.80
CA SER A 996 53.46 28.67 10.81
C SER A 996 53.70 30.19 10.84
N SER A 997 54.93 30.65 10.62
CA SER A 997 55.28 32.09 10.65
C SER A 997 55.79 32.66 9.32
N SER A 998 55.97 31.81 8.30
CA SER A 998 56.46 32.21 6.98
C SER A 998 55.31 32.43 6.00
N SER A 999 55.37 33.51 5.22
CA SER A 999 54.41 33.83 4.15
C SER A 999 54.34 32.78 3.04
N ALA A 1000 55.31 31.85 2.97
CA ALA A 1000 55.27 30.73 2.05
C ALA A 1000 54.10 29.75 2.31
N TYR A 1001 53.51 29.75 3.51
CA TYR A 1001 52.42 28.86 3.95
C TYR A 1001 51.05 29.55 4.05
N TYR A 1002 50.93 30.73 3.47
CA TYR A 1002 49.69 31.47 3.44
C TYR A 1002 48.82 30.96 2.30
N ASN A 1003 47.50 30.99 2.45
CA ASN A 1003 46.60 30.67 1.36
C ASN A 1003 46.87 31.60 0.16
N ARG A 1004 46.67 31.07 -1.05
CA ARG A 1004 46.52 31.91 -2.25
C ARG A 1004 45.13 32.57 -2.24
N GLU A 1005 44.91 33.53 -3.12
CA GLU A 1005 43.56 34.04 -3.34
C GLU A 1005 42.62 32.89 -3.75
N ILE A 1006 41.47 32.80 -3.08
CA ILE A 1006 40.45 31.78 -3.32
C ILE A 1006 39.18 32.51 -3.75
N GLN A 1007 38.68 32.16 -4.93
CA GLN A 1007 37.44 32.69 -5.49
C GLN A 1007 36.54 31.56 -5.97
N TRP A 1008 35.24 31.70 -5.73
CA TRP A 1008 34.23 30.88 -6.37
C TRP A 1008 32.90 31.62 -6.45
N SER A 1009 32.06 31.16 -7.38
CA SER A 1009 30.70 31.65 -7.57
C SER A 1009 29.66 30.59 -7.24
N PHE A 1010 28.43 31.03 -7.00
CA PHE A 1010 27.22 30.21 -6.99
C PHE A 1010 26.02 31.11 -7.30
N THR A 1011 24.95 30.53 -7.84
CA THR A 1011 23.73 31.24 -8.22
C THR A 1011 22.59 30.79 -7.32
N THR A 1012 21.92 31.75 -6.67
CA THR A 1012 20.72 31.45 -5.92
C THR A 1012 19.57 31.10 -6.86
N GLY A 1013 18.70 30.19 -6.45
CA GLY A 1013 17.54 29.83 -7.25
C GLY A 1013 16.65 31.02 -7.48
N LYS A 1014 16.12 31.16 -8.70
CA LYS A 1014 14.94 32.01 -8.90
C LYS A 1014 13.85 31.39 -8.03
N GLN A 1015 13.06 32.21 -7.34
CA GLN A 1015 11.95 31.68 -6.54
C GLN A 1015 10.90 31.09 -7.51
N SER A 1016 11.14 29.86 -7.91
CA SER A 1016 10.27 28.95 -8.62
C SER A 1016 10.19 27.73 -7.73
N VAL A 1017 9.05 27.61 -7.05
CA VAL A 1017 8.68 26.40 -6.31
C VAL A 1017 8.74 25.23 -7.30
N PRO A 1018 9.54 24.17 -7.07
CA PRO A 1018 9.51 22.98 -7.90
C PRO A 1018 8.17 22.28 -7.68
N VAL A 1019 7.38 22.18 -8.75
CA VAL A 1019 6.23 21.28 -8.84
C VAL A 1019 6.76 19.98 -9.43
N GLU A 1020 6.71 18.89 -8.66
CA GLU A 1020 6.87 17.53 -9.17
C GLU A 1020 5.46 16.94 -9.30
N GLU A 1021 5.09 16.55 -10.52
CA GLU A 1021 3.77 16.01 -10.87
C GLU A 1021 3.56 14.63 -10.23
N ALA A 1022 2.77 14.60 -9.16
CA ALA A 1022 1.96 13.45 -8.76
C ALA A 1022 0.49 13.86 -8.86
N ASP A 1023 -0.36 12.96 -9.33
CA ASP A 1023 -1.80 13.15 -9.49
C ASP A 1023 -2.42 13.75 -8.21
N HIS A 1024 -2.68 15.06 -8.23
CA HIS A 1024 -3.22 15.77 -7.07
C HIS A 1024 -4.75 15.75 -7.15
N PRO A 1025 -5.46 15.23 -6.13
CA PRO A 1025 -6.87 15.56 -5.98
C PRO A 1025 -6.96 17.09 -5.91
N LYS A 1026 -7.86 17.65 -6.73
CA LYS A 1026 -8.09 19.09 -6.86
C LYS A 1026 -8.17 19.72 -5.46
N MET A 1027 -7.25 20.64 -5.14
CA MET A 1027 -7.24 21.35 -3.84
C MET A 1027 -8.67 21.82 -3.50
N PRO A 1028 -9.24 21.40 -2.35
CA PRO A 1028 -10.67 21.59 -2.08
C PRO A 1028 -11.03 23.05 -1.78
N TYR A 1029 -10.05 23.87 -1.41
CA TYR A 1029 -10.24 25.26 -1.01
C TYR A 1029 -9.77 26.23 -2.10
N PRO A 1030 -10.67 27.06 -2.66
CA PRO A 1030 -10.32 28.02 -3.70
C PRO A 1030 -9.30 29.09 -3.27
N ASP A 1031 -9.19 29.36 -1.97
CA ASP A 1031 -8.29 30.36 -1.37
C ASP A 1031 -6.93 29.80 -0.91
N VAL A 1032 -6.67 28.51 -1.15
CA VAL A 1032 -5.35 27.88 -0.94
C VAL A 1032 -4.80 27.45 -2.30
N PRO A 1033 -4.08 28.33 -3.02
CA PRO A 1033 -3.50 27.98 -4.31
C PRO A 1033 -2.46 26.85 -4.15
N ALA A 1034 -2.26 26.04 -5.19
CA ALA A 1034 -1.33 24.90 -5.16
C ALA A 1034 0.13 25.29 -4.78
N GLY A 1035 0.54 26.53 -5.05
CA GLY A 1035 1.85 27.08 -4.65
C GLY A 1035 1.90 27.66 -3.23
N HIS A 1036 0.81 27.58 -2.44
CA HIS A 1036 0.80 28.03 -1.07
C HIS A 1036 1.73 27.15 -0.22
N TRP A 1037 2.57 27.75 0.64
CA TRP A 1037 3.61 27.02 1.38
C TRP A 1037 3.05 25.92 2.32
N ALA A 1038 1.81 26.07 2.77
CA ALA A 1038 1.10 25.10 3.61
C ALA A 1038 0.12 24.20 2.82
N ALA A 1039 0.06 24.27 1.48
CA ALA A 1039 -0.94 23.56 0.68
C ALA A 1039 -0.92 22.04 0.92
N GLY A 1040 0.26 21.43 0.95
CA GLY A 1040 0.42 20.00 1.21
C GLY A 1040 -0.01 19.60 2.63
N ASP A 1041 0.39 20.38 3.64
CA ASP A 1041 0.00 20.17 5.03
C ASP A 1041 -1.53 20.28 5.22
N ILE A 1042 -2.16 21.28 4.59
CA ILE A 1042 -3.62 21.50 4.62
C ILE A 1042 -4.35 20.37 3.91
N ALA A 1043 -3.85 19.93 2.74
CA ALA A 1043 -4.43 18.82 2.00
C ALA A 1043 -4.33 17.49 2.75
N LYS A 1044 -3.27 17.28 3.54
CA LYS A 1044 -3.15 16.12 4.44
C LYS A 1044 -4.26 16.13 5.49
N LEU A 1045 -4.40 17.23 6.25
CA LEU A 1045 -5.44 17.32 7.29
C LEU A 1045 -6.87 17.29 6.74
N TYR A 1046 -7.07 17.73 5.49
CA TYR A 1046 -8.36 17.58 4.82
C TYR A 1046 -8.69 16.12 4.49
N ARG A 1047 -7.74 15.38 3.91
CA ARG A 1047 -7.90 13.95 3.57
C ARG A 1047 -8.17 13.10 4.81
N GLU A 1048 -7.53 13.46 5.92
CA GLU A 1048 -7.72 12.80 7.22
C GLU A 1048 -9.01 13.23 7.94
N GLY A 1049 -9.82 14.11 7.34
CA GLY A 1049 -11.09 14.58 7.92
C GLY A 1049 -10.93 15.50 9.14
N ILE A 1050 -9.70 15.89 9.48
CA ILE A 1050 -9.34 16.67 10.65
C ILE A 1050 -9.72 18.15 10.47
N MET A 1051 -9.52 18.70 9.27
CA MET A 1051 -9.95 20.06 8.91
C MET A 1051 -10.81 20.05 7.66
N LYS A 1052 -12.06 20.54 7.77
CA LYS A 1052 -13.03 20.61 6.66
C LYS A 1052 -13.18 22.00 6.03
N GLY A 1053 -12.54 23.04 6.58
CA GLY A 1053 -12.66 24.42 6.10
C GLY A 1053 -13.90 25.12 6.66
N TYR A 1054 -14.25 26.28 6.12
CA TYR A 1054 -15.45 27.02 6.48
C TYR A 1054 -16.65 26.60 5.61
N PRO A 1055 -17.89 26.79 6.07
CA PRO A 1055 -19.10 26.47 5.29
C PRO A 1055 -19.17 27.18 3.92
N ASP A 1056 -18.47 28.30 3.76
CA ASP A 1056 -18.35 29.04 2.50
C ASP A 1056 -17.38 28.40 1.48
N GLY A 1057 -16.80 27.25 1.83
CA GLY A 1057 -15.85 26.50 0.99
C GLY A 1057 -14.41 27.02 1.04
N SER A 1058 -14.10 28.00 1.90
CA SER A 1058 -12.74 28.55 2.05
C SER A 1058 -11.98 27.96 3.25
N PHE A 1059 -10.65 28.07 3.26
CA PHE A 1059 -9.80 27.65 4.40
C PHE A 1059 -9.37 28.81 5.30
N LYS A 1060 -9.24 30.02 4.73
CA LYS A 1060 -8.73 31.26 5.32
C LYS A 1060 -7.34 31.08 5.94
N PRO A 1061 -6.31 30.69 5.16
CA PRO A 1061 -4.99 30.28 5.67
C PRO A 1061 -4.28 31.33 6.53
N GLU A 1062 -4.49 32.61 6.21
CA GLU A 1062 -3.84 33.75 6.88
C GLU A 1062 -4.62 34.29 8.10
N ASN A 1063 -5.81 33.76 8.39
CA ASN A 1063 -6.54 34.13 9.60
C ASN A 1063 -5.86 33.53 10.82
N ASN A 1064 -5.82 34.27 11.92
CA ASN A 1064 -5.35 33.75 13.21
C ASN A 1064 -6.35 32.73 13.78
N ILE A 1065 -5.82 31.70 14.44
CA ILE A 1065 -6.62 30.64 15.06
C ILE A 1065 -6.80 30.90 16.56
N THR A 1066 -8.00 30.62 17.09
CA THR A 1066 -8.28 30.68 18.52
C THR A 1066 -7.72 29.46 19.25
N ARG A 1067 -7.54 29.58 20.57
CA ARG A 1067 -7.08 28.48 21.43
C ARG A 1067 -8.06 27.31 21.44
N ALA A 1068 -9.37 27.58 21.38
CA ALA A 1068 -10.40 26.56 21.26
C ALA A 1068 -10.32 25.81 19.91
N GLU A 1069 -10.23 26.53 18.79
CA GLU A 1069 -10.12 25.92 17.46
C GLU A 1069 -8.85 25.06 17.33
N PHE A 1070 -7.71 25.53 17.84
CA PHE A 1070 -6.47 24.76 17.84
C PHE A 1070 -6.59 23.48 18.68
N THR A 1071 -7.29 23.55 19.82
CA THR A 1071 -7.47 22.39 20.71
C THR A 1071 -8.34 21.32 20.05
N VAL A 1072 -9.44 21.71 19.38
CA VAL A 1072 -10.27 20.79 18.60
C VAL A 1072 -9.47 20.15 17.46
N LEU A 1073 -8.67 20.95 16.75
CA LEU A 1073 -7.77 20.46 15.69
C LEU A 1073 -6.81 19.39 16.23
N LEU A 1074 -6.17 19.67 17.37
CA LEU A 1074 -5.22 18.75 17.99
C LEU A 1074 -5.88 17.46 18.48
N VAL A 1075 -7.03 17.55 19.15
CA VAL A 1075 -7.77 16.38 19.67
C VAL A 1075 -8.17 15.44 18.53
N LYS A 1076 -8.65 16.00 17.41
CA LYS A 1076 -8.93 15.24 16.19
C LYS A 1076 -7.67 14.58 15.62
N ALA A 1077 -6.57 15.33 15.50
CA ALA A 1077 -5.29 14.80 15.01
C ALA A 1077 -4.70 13.70 15.92
N MET A 1078 -4.94 13.80 17.23
CA MET A 1078 -4.51 12.79 18.19
C MET A 1078 -5.42 11.55 18.21
N GLY A 1079 -6.62 11.65 17.63
CA GLY A 1079 -7.65 10.60 17.70
C GLY A 1079 -8.30 10.49 19.08
N TRP A 1080 -8.26 11.56 19.88
CA TRP A 1080 -8.87 11.58 21.20
C TRP A 1080 -10.37 11.87 21.09
N GLN A 1081 -11.17 11.12 21.84
CA GLN A 1081 -12.61 11.36 21.90
C GLN A 1081 -12.91 12.57 22.78
N PRO A 1082 -13.85 13.45 22.40
CA PRO A 1082 -14.33 14.52 23.27
C PRO A 1082 -14.81 13.94 24.61
N SER A 1083 -14.36 14.53 25.72
CA SER A 1083 -14.73 14.08 27.06
C SER A 1083 -15.98 14.81 27.58
N SER A 1084 -16.86 14.09 28.27
CA SER A 1084 -18.01 14.65 28.99
C SER A 1084 -17.65 15.18 30.38
N THR A 1085 -16.39 15.05 30.81
CA THR A 1085 -15.92 15.58 32.09
C THR A 1085 -16.01 17.10 32.11
N GLY A 1086 -16.68 17.64 33.13
CA GLY A 1086 -16.82 19.09 33.31
C GLY A 1086 -15.47 19.81 33.40
N LEU A 1087 -15.37 20.96 32.72
CA LEU A 1087 -14.18 21.81 32.74
C LEU A 1087 -14.11 22.61 34.05
N ASP A 1088 -13.10 22.34 34.88
CA ASP A 1088 -12.79 23.10 36.10
C ASP A 1088 -11.97 24.37 35.81
N PHE A 1089 -12.39 25.14 34.80
CA PHE A 1089 -11.85 26.46 34.50
C PHE A 1089 -12.80 27.55 35.00
N ALA A 1090 -12.23 28.64 35.53
CA ALA A 1090 -13.00 29.77 36.06
C ALA A 1090 -13.87 30.48 35.00
N ASP A 1091 -13.56 30.28 33.71
CA ASP A 1091 -14.29 30.80 32.55
C ASP A 1091 -15.03 29.69 31.77
N SER A 1092 -15.27 28.52 32.38
CA SER A 1092 -15.96 27.40 31.72
C SER A 1092 -17.33 27.77 31.15
N GLY A 1093 -18.06 28.67 31.81
CA GLY A 1093 -19.38 29.15 31.36
C GLY A 1093 -19.36 30.03 30.10
N VAL A 1094 -18.20 30.44 29.60
CA VAL A 1094 -18.05 31.18 28.33
C VAL A 1094 -17.27 30.39 27.28
N ILE A 1095 -16.93 29.12 27.55
CA ILE A 1095 -16.34 28.23 26.56
C ILE A 1095 -17.45 27.77 25.60
N PRO A 1096 -17.28 27.90 24.29
CA PRO A 1096 -18.29 27.45 23.33
C PRO A 1096 -18.56 25.94 23.46
N PRO A 1097 -19.83 25.48 23.43
CA PRO A 1097 -20.17 24.08 23.59
C PRO A 1097 -19.43 23.13 22.62
N TRP A 1098 -19.23 23.56 21.37
CA TRP A 1098 -18.52 22.79 20.34
C TRP A 1098 -17.04 22.49 20.67
N ALA A 1099 -16.42 23.27 21.56
CA ALA A 1099 -15.03 23.08 21.97
C ALA A 1099 -14.89 22.34 23.30
N GLY A 1100 -15.95 22.34 24.12
CA GLY A 1100 -15.90 21.90 25.53
C GLY A 1100 -15.33 20.50 25.71
N GLY A 1101 -15.87 19.52 24.97
CA GLY A 1101 -15.43 18.13 25.11
C GLY A 1101 -14.00 17.88 24.61
N SER A 1102 -13.58 18.57 23.55
CA SER A 1102 -12.19 18.49 23.07
C SER A 1102 -11.21 19.13 24.05
N ILE A 1103 -11.60 20.24 24.68
CA ILE A 1103 -10.78 20.87 25.73
C ILE A 1103 -10.66 19.92 26.93
N ALA A 1104 -11.75 19.28 27.36
CA ALA A 1104 -11.74 18.32 28.45
C ALA A 1104 -10.81 17.14 28.14
N ALA A 1105 -10.92 16.57 26.95
CA ALA A 1105 -10.07 15.47 26.49
C ALA A 1105 -8.58 15.86 26.46
N ALA A 1106 -8.25 17.06 26.00
CA ALA A 1106 -6.86 17.53 25.97
C ALA A 1106 -6.29 17.79 27.38
N VAL A 1107 -7.14 18.16 28.35
CA VAL A 1107 -6.74 18.30 29.75
C VAL A 1107 -6.51 16.93 30.40
N GLU A 1108 -7.41 15.98 30.19
CA GLU A 1108 -7.28 14.61 30.68
C GLU A 1108 -6.03 13.90 30.16
N ASN A 1109 -5.72 14.10 28.87
CA ASN A 1109 -4.51 13.56 28.24
C ASN A 1109 -3.24 14.36 28.56
N GLY A 1110 -3.33 15.38 29.42
CA GLY A 1110 -2.17 16.16 29.90
C GLY A 1110 -1.55 17.10 28.85
N ALA A 1111 -2.20 17.31 27.71
CA ALA A 1111 -1.76 18.26 26.69
C ALA A 1111 -2.00 19.72 27.12
N LEU A 1112 -3.04 19.96 27.91
CA LEU A 1112 -3.48 21.28 28.36
C LEU A 1112 -3.69 21.35 29.88
N SER A 1113 -3.46 22.52 30.48
CA SER A 1113 -3.58 22.73 31.93
C SER A 1113 -4.16 24.10 32.33
N GLY A 1114 -4.75 24.86 31.39
CA GLY A 1114 -5.20 26.23 31.61
C GLY A 1114 -4.07 27.24 31.89
N TYR A 1115 -4.44 28.47 32.23
CA TYR A 1115 -3.53 29.52 32.70
C TYR A 1115 -3.45 29.55 34.24
N GLU A 1116 -2.44 30.26 34.78
CA GLU A 1116 -2.21 30.37 36.23
C GLU A 1116 -3.39 31.02 37.00
N ASP A 1117 -4.21 31.82 36.32
CA ASP A 1117 -5.42 32.44 36.89
C ASP A 1117 -6.64 31.49 36.94
N GLY A 1118 -6.48 30.25 36.49
CA GLY A 1118 -7.52 29.22 36.46
C GLY A 1118 -8.43 29.30 35.23
N THR A 1119 -8.12 30.12 34.23
CA THR A 1119 -8.94 30.25 32.99
C THR A 1119 -8.38 29.44 31.81
N PHE A 1120 -9.21 29.17 30.81
CA PHE A 1120 -8.80 28.59 29.52
C PHE A 1120 -8.67 29.63 28.41
N GLN A 1121 -9.52 30.66 28.39
CA GLN A 1121 -9.58 31.74 27.40
C GLN A 1121 -9.83 31.23 25.96
N ALA A 1122 -10.99 30.60 25.73
CA ALA A 1122 -11.34 29.91 24.47
C ALA A 1122 -11.16 30.76 23.20
N ASP A 1123 -11.67 31.99 23.19
CA ASP A 1123 -11.63 32.89 22.03
C ASP A 1123 -10.30 33.64 21.86
N ARG A 1124 -9.37 33.48 22.80
CA ARG A 1124 -8.06 34.12 22.70
C ARG A 1124 -7.28 33.47 21.56
N LEU A 1125 -6.69 34.30 20.71
CA LEU A 1125 -5.76 33.84 19.69
C LEU A 1125 -4.54 33.18 20.34
N ILE A 1126 -4.26 31.95 19.95
CA ILE A 1126 -3.16 31.17 20.51
C ILE A 1126 -1.84 31.60 19.87
N ASN A 1127 -0.79 31.73 20.68
CA ASN A 1127 0.53 32.05 20.17
C ASN A 1127 1.37 30.80 19.86
N ARG A 1128 2.46 31.01 19.12
CA ARG A 1128 3.34 29.92 18.66
C ARG A 1128 4.04 29.17 19.78
N ALA A 1129 4.38 29.85 20.89
CA ALA A 1129 4.99 29.19 22.06
C ALA A 1129 4.00 28.26 22.78
N GLU A 1130 2.73 28.68 22.88
CA GLU A 1130 1.66 27.88 23.47
C GLU A 1130 1.39 26.62 22.64
N ILE A 1131 1.32 26.75 21.30
CA ILE A 1131 1.17 25.60 20.40
C ILE A 1131 2.31 24.58 20.61
N ALA A 1132 3.56 25.04 20.71
CA ALA A 1132 4.71 24.16 20.91
C ALA A 1132 4.60 23.34 22.20
N VAL A 1133 4.22 23.99 23.31
CA VAL A 1133 4.02 23.31 24.60
C VAL A 1133 2.92 22.28 24.51
N ILE A 1134 1.78 22.64 23.91
CA ILE A 1134 0.62 21.76 23.82
C ILE A 1134 0.93 20.54 22.94
N ILE A 1135 1.55 20.73 21.77
CA ILE A 1135 1.91 19.64 20.86
C ILE A 1135 2.86 18.66 21.53
N VAL A 1136 3.96 19.15 22.12
CA VAL A 1136 4.97 18.28 22.73
C VAL A 1136 4.39 17.51 23.92
N ARG A 1137 3.51 18.14 24.71
CA ARG A 1137 2.78 17.44 25.78
C ARG A 1137 1.79 16.42 25.24
N ALA A 1138 1.10 16.72 24.14
CA ALA A 1138 0.19 15.79 23.50
C ALA A 1138 0.92 14.53 22.98
N MET A 1139 2.18 14.68 22.55
CA MET A 1139 3.06 13.56 22.24
C MET A 1139 3.53 12.77 23.47
N GLY A 1140 3.01 13.07 24.67
CA GLY A 1140 3.36 12.41 25.93
C GLY A 1140 4.72 12.81 26.51
N LYS A 1141 5.38 13.84 25.95
CA LYS A 1141 6.70 14.29 26.39
C LYS A 1141 6.56 15.37 27.47
N GLN A 1142 7.07 15.08 28.66
CA GLN A 1142 7.24 16.06 29.73
C GLN A 1142 8.69 16.57 29.70
N ILE A 1143 8.87 17.82 29.33
CA ILE A 1143 10.20 18.45 29.19
C ILE A 1143 10.50 19.31 30.41
N ASP A 1144 11.71 19.16 30.95
CA ASP A 1144 12.25 20.08 31.95
C ASP A 1144 12.49 21.44 31.29
N THR A 1145 11.70 22.43 31.70
CA THR A 1145 11.68 23.79 31.14
C THR A 1145 12.97 24.56 31.43
N LEU A 1146 13.81 24.06 32.34
CA LEU A 1146 15.10 24.64 32.71
C LEU A 1146 16.28 24.05 31.90
N ARG A 1147 16.03 23.19 30.92
CA ARG A 1147 17.08 22.69 30.03
C ARG A 1147 17.75 23.85 29.26
N PRO A 1148 19.09 23.92 29.22
CA PRO A 1148 19.82 25.03 28.60
C PRO A 1148 20.07 24.78 27.10
N GLU A 1149 19.11 24.21 26.36
CA GLU A 1149 19.28 24.05 24.91
C GLU A 1149 19.25 25.44 24.22
N ALA A 1150 20.28 25.73 23.42
CA ALA A 1150 20.39 27.00 22.73
C ALA A 1150 19.46 27.02 21.50
N LEU A 1151 18.26 27.58 21.65
CA LEU A 1151 17.43 27.97 20.51
C LEU A 1151 18.23 28.95 19.62
N THR A 1152 18.37 28.61 18.35
CA THR A 1152 19.19 29.38 17.38
C THR A 1152 18.44 30.55 16.76
N PHE A 1153 17.18 30.78 17.15
CA PHE A 1153 16.38 31.91 16.69
C PHE A 1153 16.91 33.23 17.23
N SER A 1154 16.87 34.27 16.41
CA SER A 1154 17.33 35.62 16.77
C SER A 1154 16.53 36.23 17.92
N ASP A 1155 15.30 35.77 18.13
CA ASP A 1155 14.40 36.13 19.22
C ASP A 1155 14.24 35.00 20.27
N ALA A 1156 15.17 34.04 20.33
CA ALA A 1156 15.16 32.97 21.34
C ALA A 1156 15.10 33.49 22.79
N GLY A 1157 15.64 34.69 23.04
CA GLY A 1157 15.55 35.37 24.33
C GLY A 1157 14.13 35.83 24.69
N ALA A 1158 13.22 35.95 23.71
CA ALA A 1158 11.82 36.29 23.91
C ALA A 1158 10.94 35.07 24.24
N VAL A 1159 11.47 33.85 24.09
CA VAL A 1159 10.78 32.62 24.52
C VAL A 1159 10.81 32.59 26.05
N ALA A 1160 9.64 32.57 26.68
CA ALA A 1160 9.53 32.51 28.13
C ALA A 1160 10.05 31.17 28.66
N ASP A 1161 10.60 31.18 29.87
CA ASP A 1161 11.30 29.99 30.42
C ASP A 1161 10.37 28.76 30.51
N TRP A 1162 9.08 28.94 30.79
CA TRP A 1162 8.09 27.85 30.82
C TRP A 1162 7.88 27.15 29.46
N ALA A 1163 8.17 27.83 28.34
CA ALA A 1163 8.04 27.28 27.00
C ALA A 1163 9.37 26.82 26.39
N ARG A 1164 10.50 27.28 26.94
CA ARG A 1164 11.83 27.18 26.31
C ARG A 1164 12.21 25.75 25.92
N GLY A 1165 12.11 24.79 26.85
CA GLY A 1165 12.42 23.38 26.56
C GLY A 1165 11.46 22.75 25.55
N TYR A 1166 10.17 23.08 25.61
CA TYR A 1166 9.17 22.56 24.68
C TYR A 1166 9.32 23.12 23.26
N VAL A 1167 9.68 24.41 23.14
CA VAL A 1167 10.00 25.02 21.84
C VAL A 1167 11.25 24.39 21.23
N ALA A 1168 12.28 24.11 22.05
CA ALA A 1168 13.48 23.42 21.58
C ALA A 1168 13.14 22.03 21.05
N GLU A 1169 12.37 21.24 21.79
CA GLU A 1169 11.92 19.91 21.36
C GLU A 1169 11.10 19.97 20.07
N ALA A 1170 10.11 20.86 19.98
CA ALA A 1170 9.25 20.96 18.79
C ALA A 1170 10.04 21.36 17.52
N VAL A 1171 11.12 22.13 17.68
CA VAL A 1171 11.99 22.55 16.58
C VAL A 1171 12.97 21.44 16.20
N GLU A 1172 13.55 20.74 17.19
CA GLU A 1172 14.44 19.59 16.97
C GLU A 1172 13.72 18.46 16.22
N GLN A 1173 12.45 18.20 16.55
CA GLN A 1173 11.61 17.20 15.89
C GLN A 1173 11.10 17.64 14.50
N GLY A 1174 11.43 18.84 14.04
CA GLY A 1174 11.00 19.38 12.74
C GLY A 1174 9.51 19.75 12.67
N ILE A 1175 8.79 19.70 13.79
CA ILE A 1175 7.35 20.00 13.89
C ILE A 1175 7.10 21.48 13.66
N ILE A 1176 7.91 22.34 14.31
CA ILE A 1176 7.82 23.79 14.17
C ILE A 1176 9.06 24.33 13.47
N LYS A 1177 8.83 25.02 12.34
CA LYS A 1177 9.85 25.79 11.63
C LYS A 1177 9.73 27.28 12.00
N GLY A 1178 10.85 28.00 11.95
CA GLY A 1178 10.89 29.46 12.18
C GLY A 1178 10.23 30.25 11.06
N LYS A 1179 9.92 31.52 11.34
CA LYS A 1179 9.49 32.54 10.37
C LYS A 1179 10.71 33.15 9.65
N PRO A 1180 10.50 33.81 8.48
CA PRO A 1180 11.55 34.57 7.80
C PRO A 1180 12.29 35.52 8.74
N GLY A 1181 13.61 35.66 8.54
CA GLY A 1181 14.48 36.45 9.43
C GLY A 1181 15.01 35.68 10.65
N ASN A 1182 14.95 34.35 10.64
CA ASN A 1182 15.36 33.48 11.76
C ASN A 1182 14.64 33.85 13.07
N LEU A 1183 13.32 34.02 12.99
CA LEU A 1183 12.46 34.35 14.12
C LEU A 1183 11.61 33.15 14.50
N PHE A 1184 11.50 32.83 15.79
CA PHE A 1184 10.46 31.93 16.27
C PHE A 1184 9.13 32.65 16.43
N ALA A 1185 9.19 33.93 16.79
CA ALA A 1185 8.08 34.81 17.14
C ALA A 1185 7.16 34.20 18.22
N PRO A 1186 7.67 33.95 19.45
CA PRO A 1186 6.96 33.20 20.48
C PRO A 1186 5.63 33.84 20.91
N GLY A 1187 5.56 35.17 20.86
CA GLY A 1187 4.37 35.93 21.24
C GLY A 1187 3.39 36.22 20.09
N ASP A 1188 3.73 35.87 18.85
CA ASP A 1188 2.83 36.08 17.72
C ASP A 1188 1.67 35.08 17.76
N SER A 1189 0.46 35.56 17.49
CA SER A 1189 -0.68 34.70 17.19
C SER A 1189 -0.37 33.84 15.96
N ALA A 1190 -0.70 32.55 16.04
CA ALA A 1190 -0.51 31.63 14.92
C ALA A 1190 -1.65 31.74 13.91
N THR A 1191 -1.32 31.69 12.62
CA THR A 1191 -2.33 31.55 11.56
C THR A 1191 -2.89 30.14 11.50
N ARG A 1192 -4.05 29.98 10.86
CA ARG A 1192 -4.66 28.67 10.60
C ARG A 1192 -3.74 27.77 9.76
N ALA A 1193 -3.02 28.34 8.78
CA ALA A 1193 -2.02 27.62 8.01
C ALA A 1193 -0.82 27.18 8.87
N GLU A 1194 -0.35 28.02 9.78
CA GLU A 1194 0.71 27.66 10.74
C GLU A 1194 0.28 26.53 11.68
N ALA A 1195 -0.90 26.62 12.26
CA ALA A 1195 -1.45 25.58 13.11
C ALA A 1195 -1.62 24.25 12.37
N ALA A 1196 -2.20 24.28 11.16
CA ALA A 1196 -2.36 23.10 10.32
C ALA A 1196 -1.01 22.45 9.98
N ALA A 1197 -0.02 23.24 9.57
CA ALA A 1197 1.31 22.74 9.28
C ALA A 1197 2.01 22.10 10.49
N MET A 1198 1.89 22.71 11.67
CA MET A 1198 2.49 22.15 12.89
C MET A 1198 1.81 20.85 13.32
N VAL A 1199 0.48 20.76 13.19
CA VAL A 1199 -0.25 19.53 13.53
C VAL A 1199 0.00 18.42 12.50
N ALA A 1200 0.00 18.72 11.21
CA ALA A 1200 0.30 17.74 10.15
C ALA A 1200 1.70 17.12 10.31
N ARG A 1201 2.70 17.96 10.64
CA ARG A 1201 4.08 17.52 10.89
C ARG A 1201 4.24 16.79 12.21
N MET A 1202 3.48 17.16 13.24
CA MET A 1202 3.40 16.38 14.48
C MET A 1202 2.90 14.97 14.17
N MET A 1203 1.81 14.83 13.38
CA MET A 1203 1.29 13.53 12.99
C MET A 1203 2.32 12.72 12.20
N GLU A 1204 2.99 13.35 11.23
CA GLU A 1204 4.07 12.71 10.47
C GLU A 1204 5.24 12.26 11.36
N ASN A 1205 5.66 13.09 12.31
CA ASN A 1205 6.71 12.74 13.28
C ASN A 1205 6.30 11.55 14.17
N MET A 1206 5.01 11.41 14.46
CA MET A 1206 4.45 10.29 15.22
C MET A 1206 4.20 9.03 14.37
N GLY A 1207 4.47 9.07 13.05
CA GLY A 1207 4.13 7.99 12.12
C GLY A 1207 2.62 7.81 11.92
N LYS A 1208 1.84 8.89 12.14
CA LYS A 1208 0.39 8.95 11.96
C LYS A 1208 -0.01 9.61 10.63
#